data_AF-A0A371FNW9-F1
#
_entry.id   AF-A0A371FNW9-F1
#
_cell.length_a   1.000
_cell.length_b   1.000
_cell.length_c   1.000
_cell.angle_alpha   90.00
_cell.angle_beta   90.00
_cell.angle_gamma   90.00
#
_symmetry.space_group_name_H-M   'P 1'
#
loop_
_entity.id
_entity.type
_entity.pdbx_description
1 polymer ?
#
loop_
_entity_poly.entity_id
_entity_poly.type
_entity_poly.pdbx_seq_one_letter_code
_entity_poly.pdbx_strand_id
1 'polypeptide(L)'
;VEDEDEEVGISKIQVPRQKHIPVSKSQLLDAILAIIFNHGDDDDDDDDDDDDDDDAHHFRLLTSCLDSILHAEHKSILEEMRSDYQLTNSLQSVDSAQQGVSIPNGNDADILTIGIQDQRENPILPYPALDLTSLLRSLDIATNKDYDTGSRVTIATRFQRAFMQLLSDAQFEELSARDLLLTSALNTDYLLTLPVYVDWKRAYESNAIIFRRGYATEKQKGLLIVEKLDYLQSRLLRRTFFAISKPLTKLGTWMSELYENASQIHEVQNWTERFRLWLKGLSVFQKSLLYNDPASDEQIGVNQVPNAELPIWLAAQRAVARYEGILSPVGPRGRLLRRLLSWIGLIPPMPETPFEVHNDNNAPEPYLRISLSDIWRPATRKYCRNDPWKMLKTSISILFSQSVLQEPAFEELILLYTKEVGETNAKDKAEVPSLQLKIYERIPIPDLPVIFPHKKLSFRIIDTVRLDVATILGLLAYFINYKFENVLSSPSAILFDVVAISSLIIYGSRVVLGYKQTWDRYQLLVNKTLYEKTLASGFGSVHFLLDASEQQQYKEAILAYAILLKTEKGQVISRQTVGEKCERFMYEVFKVKVEMPIDKALNTLLRLGLATETCIDGRRGLLAIPCPEAYEALKERWNGLLS
;
A
#
# COMPACT_ATOMS: atom_id res chain seq x y z
N VAL A 1 24.52 27.58 -8.83
CA VAL A 1 23.63 26.41 -8.87
C VAL A 1 22.52 26.83 -9.80
N GLU A 2 22.74 26.50 -11.07
CA GLU A 2 21.78 26.66 -12.14
C GLU A 2 20.50 25.95 -11.74
N ASP A 3 19.36 26.53 -12.10
CA ASP A 3 18.06 25.89 -11.93
C ASP A 3 18.11 24.58 -12.75
N GLU A 4 18.31 23.44 -12.08
CA GLU A 4 18.06 22.08 -12.57
C GLU A 4 16.54 21.91 -12.83
N ASP A 5 15.98 22.80 -13.64
CA ASP A 5 14.73 22.59 -14.34
C ASP A 5 15.08 21.67 -15.53
N GLU A 6 15.51 20.44 -15.25
CA GLU A 6 15.60 19.38 -16.25
C GLU A 6 14.22 19.17 -16.89
N GLU A 7 14.25 18.82 -18.17
CA GLU A 7 13.14 18.75 -19.11
C GLU A 7 12.13 17.63 -18.83
N VAL A 8 11.74 17.39 -17.58
CA VAL A 8 10.70 16.40 -17.29
C VAL A 8 9.36 17.05 -17.62
N GLY A 9 8.88 16.84 -18.86
CA GLY A 9 7.46 16.97 -19.18
C GLY A 9 6.63 15.96 -18.37
N ILE A 10 5.30 16.07 -18.43
CA ILE A 10 4.32 15.17 -17.76
C ILE A 10 4.92 13.77 -17.61
N SER A 11 5.36 13.42 -16.40
CA SER A 11 6.19 12.24 -16.19
C SER A 11 5.34 11.01 -16.46
N LYS A 12 5.69 10.25 -17.50
CA LYS A 12 5.12 8.94 -17.77
C LYS A 12 5.87 7.92 -16.93
N ILE A 13 5.21 7.37 -15.93
CA ILE A 13 5.79 6.38 -15.03
C ILE A 13 5.53 5.01 -15.63
N GLN A 14 6.58 4.24 -15.84
CA GLN A 14 6.50 2.90 -16.38
C GLN A 14 6.27 1.90 -15.25
N VAL A 15 5.08 1.29 -15.24
CA VAL A 15 4.74 0.21 -14.32
C VAL A 15 4.63 -1.12 -15.07
N PRO A 16 4.82 -2.26 -14.38
CA PRO A 16 4.53 -3.58 -14.93
C PRO A 16 3.09 -3.67 -15.46
N ARG A 17 2.87 -4.51 -16.48
CA ARG A 17 1.52 -4.80 -16.96
C ARG A 17 0.72 -5.46 -15.85
N GLN A 18 -0.55 -5.10 -15.75
CA GLN A 18 -1.46 -5.77 -14.84
C GLN A 18 -1.81 -7.18 -15.36
N LYS A 19 -1.87 -8.15 -14.46
CA LYS A 19 -2.34 -9.53 -14.76
C LYS A 19 -3.83 -9.72 -14.55
N HIS A 20 -4.45 -8.81 -13.79
CA HIS A 20 -5.89 -8.78 -13.55
C HIS A 20 -6.64 -8.30 -14.79
N ILE A 21 -7.82 -8.87 -15.07
CA ILE A 21 -8.70 -8.43 -16.16
C ILE A 21 -9.73 -7.45 -15.56
N PRO A 22 -9.60 -6.12 -15.80
CA PRO A 22 -10.44 -5.10 -15.17
C PRO A 22 -11.85 -4.99 -15.78
N VAL A 23 -12.13 -5.73 -16.86
CA VAL A 23 -13.42 -5.71 -17.57
C VAL A 23 -14.47 -6.52 -16.81
N SER A 24 -15.74 -6.13 -16.86
CA SER A 24 -16.83 -6.89 -16.21
C SER A 24 -17.13 -8.21 -16.93
N LYS A 25 -17.70 -9.20 -16.22
CA LYS A 25 -18.11 -10.49 -16.81
C LYS A 25 -19.03 -10.30 -18.02
N SER A 26 -20.03 -9.43 -17.91
CA SER A 26 -21.00 -9.15 -18.97
C SER A 26 -20.37 -8.48 -20.19
N GLN A 27 -19.56 -7.42 -19.99
CA GLN A 27 -18.89 -6.73 -21.09
C GLN A 27 -17.95 -7.65 -21.85
N LEU A 28 -17.26 -8.55 -21.14
CA LEU A 28 -16.38 -9.54 -21.75
C LEU A 28 -17.19 -10.55 -22.57
N LEU A 29 -18.29 -11.09 -22.02
CA LEU A 29 -19.16 -12.04 -22.70
C LEU A 29 -19.78 -11.43 -23.96
N ASP A 30 -20.35 -10.23 -23.86
CA ASP A 30 -21.00 -9.53 -24.97
C ASP A 30 -20.00 -9.26 -26.11
N ALA A 31 -18.77 -8.86 -25.78
CA ALA A 31 -17.71 -8.66 -26.75
C ALA A 31 -17.26 -9.97 -27.42
N ILE A 32 -17.17 -11.06 -26.66
CA ILE A 32 -16.82 -12.38 -27.19
C ILE A 32 -17.90 -12.85 -28.17
N LEU A 33 -19.18 -12.75 -27.78
CA LEU A 33 -20.30 -13.11 -28.65
C LEU A 33 -20.28 -12.31 -29.96
N ALA A 34 -20.12 -10.99 -29.88
CA ALA A 34 -20.12 -10.12 -31.04
C ALA A 34 -18.96 -10.37 -32.03
N ILE A 35 -17.78 -10.80 -31.53
CA ILE A 35 -16.57 -10.92 -32.36
C ILE A 35 -16.33 -12.34 -32.87
N ILE A 36 -16.82 -13.34 -32.14
CA ILE A 36 -16.57 -14.75 -32.46
C ILE A 36 -17.76 -15.36 -33.20
N PHE A 37 -18.99 -14.95 -32.86
CA PHE A 37 -20.20 -15.60 -33.38
C PHE A 37 -21.04 -14.71 -34.32
N ASN A 38 -20.82 -13.39 -34.40
CA ASN A 38 -21.58 -12.49 -35.28
C ASN A 38 -20.78 -11.99 -36.50
N HIS A 39 -20.01 -12.83 -37.19
CA HIS A 39 -19.21 -12.40 -38.35
C HIS A 39 -19.89 -12.61 -39.73
N GLY A 40 -21.21 -12.84 -39.77
CA GLY A 40 -21.95 -13.18 -41.00
C GLY A 40 -22.58 -12.04 -41.82
N ASP A 41 -22.36 -10.75 -41.51
CA ASP A 41 -23.16 -9.68 -42.15
C ASP A 41 -22.58 -9.09 -43.47
N ASP A 42 -21.50 -9.61 -44.05
CA ASP A 42 -20.83 -8.96 -45.19
C ASP A 42 -20.49 -9.82 -46.43
N ASP A 43 -20.84 -11.11 -46.50
CA ASP A 43 -20.71 -11.87 -47.75
C ASP A 43 -22.04 -12.55 -48.13
N ASP A 44 -22.70 -11.97 -49.15
CA ASP A 44 -23.82 -12.55 -49.89
C ASP A 44 -23.44 -13.96 -50.41
N ASP A 45 -23.91 -15.04 -49.77
CA ASP A 45 -24.26 -16.31 -50.42
C ASP A 45 -25.05 -17.20 -49.43
N ASP A 46 -26.22 -17.66 -49.88
CA ASP A 46 -27.26 -18.39 -49.15
C ASP A 46 -26.82 -19.76 -48.57
N ASP A 47 -27.44 -20.14 -47.43
CA ASP A 47 -27.68 -21.51 -46.87
C ASP A 47 -26.95 -22.02 -45.57
N ASP A 48 -26.09 -21.26 -44.87
CA ASP A 48 -25.41 -21.74 -43.62
C ASP A 48 -25.75 -20.94 -42.31
N ASP A 49 -26.78 -20.10 -42.29
CA ASP A 49 -27.10 -19.20 -41.15
C ASP A 49 -27.67 -19.89 -39.88
N ASP A 50 -28.15 -21.14 -39.96
CA ASP A 50 -28.79 -21.81 -38.80
C ASP A 50 -27.77 -22.36 -37.77
N ASP A 51 -26.54 -22.72 -38.18
CA ASP A 51 -25.56 -23.38 -37.30
C ASP A 51 -24.84 -22.41 -36.34
N ASP A 52 -24.58 -21.17 -36.76
CA ASP A 52 -23.86 -20.16 -35.96
C ASP A 52 -24.72 -19.59 -34.81
N ASP A 53 -26.02 -19.43 -35.03
CA ASP A 53 -26.98 -19.00 -34.00
C ASP A 53 -27.15 -20.08 -32.91
N ASP A 54 -27.12 -21.37 -33.30
CA ASP A 54 -27.13 -22.50 -32.39
C ASP A 54 -25.84 -22.56 -31.56
N ASP A 55 -24.66 -22.37 -32.16
CA ASP A 55 -23.38 -22.35 -31.45
C ASP A 55 -23.27 -21.18 -30.44
N ALA A 56 -23.79 -20.00 -30.79
CA ALA A 56 -23.87 -18.85 -29.88
C ALA A 56 -24.79 -19.12 -28.69
N HIS A 57 -25.93 -19.80 -28.92
CA HIS A 57 -26.84 -20.21 -27.85
C HIS A 57 -26.19 -21.25 -26.92
N HIS A 58 -25.53 -22.27 -27.46
CA HIS A 58 -24.79 -23.26 -26.67
C HIS A 58 -23.65 -22.62 -25.86
N PHE A 59 -22.95 -21.63 -26.43
CA PHE A 59 -21.93 -20.87 -25.69
C PHE A 59 -22.51 -20.11 -24.50
N ARG A 60 -23.69 -19.48 -24.64
CA ARG A 60 -24.38 -18.81 -23.51
C ARG A 60 -24.76 -19.80 -22.40
N LEU A 61 -25.24 -20.99 -22.75
CA LEU A 61 -25.56 -22.03 -21.78
C LEU A 61 -24.31 -22.53 -21.05
N LEU A 62 -23.23 -22.78 -21.80
CA LEU A 62 -21.94 -23.19 -21.28
C LEU A 62 -21.37 -22.16 -20.30
N THR A 63 -21.37 -20.87 -20.67
CA THR A 63 -20.84 -19.80 -19.80
C THR A 63 -21.63 -19.63 -18.51
N SER A 64 -22.96 -19.78 -18.55
CA SER A 64 -23.81 -19.78 -17.35
C SER A 64 -23.53 -20.99 -16.43
N CYS A 65 -23.37 -22.18 -17.02
CA CYS A 65 -23.03 -23.39 -16.28
C CYS A 65 -21.63 -23.29 -15.64
N LEU A 66 -20.66 -22.79 -16.39
CA LEU A 66 -19.30 -22.55 -15.92
C LEU A 66 -19.27 -21.58 -14.73
N ASP A 67 -20.02 -20.48 -14.80
CA ASP A 67 -20.12 -19.52 -13.69
C ASP A 67 -20.66 -20.19 -12.42
N SER A 68 -21.70 -21.01 -12.57
CA SER A 68 -22.32 -21.74 -11.46
C SER A 68 -21.35 -22.74 -10.82
N ILE A 69 -20.61 -23.50 -11.63
CA ILE A 69 -19.60 -24.47 -11.14
C ILE A 69 -18.48 -23.75 -10.39
N LEU A 70 -17.92 -22.68 -10.97
CA LEU A 70 -16.86 -21.91 -10.31
C LEU A 70 -17.35 -21.28 -9.00
N HIS A 71 -18.59 -20.75 -8.98
CA HIS A 71 -19.19 -20.22 -7.76
C HIS A 71 -19.35 -21.30 -6.68
N ALA A 72 -19.80 -22.51 -7.04
CA ALA A 72 -19.91 -23.63 -6.11
C ALA A 72 -18.54 -24.08 -5.57
N GLU A 73 -17.51 -24.15 -6.41
CA GLU A 73 -16.15 -24.51 -5.98
C GLU A 73 -15.58 -23.49 -4.99
N HIS A 74 -15.70 -22.20 -5.27
CA HIS A 74 -15.25 -21.14 -4.36
C HIS A 74 -16.04 -21.16 -3.05
N LYS A 75 -17.36 -21.38 -3.10
CA LYS A 75 -18.16 -21.54 -1.89
C LYS A 75 -17.73 -22.75 -1.06
N SER A 76 -17.32 -23.85 -1.68
CA SER A 76 -16.73 -24.99 -0.98
C SER A 76 -15.43 -24.60 -0.25
N ILE A 77 -14.56 -23.82 -0.89
CA ILE A 77 -13.32 -23.31 -0.27
C ILE A 77 -13.66 -22.42 0.94
N LEU A 78 -14.68 -21.56 0.82
CA LEU A 78 -15.12 -20.71 1.93
C LEU A 78 -15.63 -21.55 3.12
N GLU A 79 -16.44 -22.58 2.88
CA GLU A 79 -16.93 -23.46 3.94
C GLU A 79 -15.81 -24.31 4.56
N GLU A 80 -14.79 -24.72 3.79
CA GLU A 80 -13.58 -25.35 4.31
C GLU A 80 -12.82 -24.40 5.25
N MET A 81 -12.56 -23.16 4.80
CA MET A 81 -11.91 -22.14 5.62
C MET A 81 -12.71 -21.79 6.89
N ARG A 82 -14.04 -21.75 6.79
CA ARG A 82 -14.93 -21.52 7.94
C ARG A 82 -14.89 -22.69 8.92
N SER A 83 -14.86 -23.92 8.41
CA SER A 83 -14.77 -25.14 9.22
C SER A 83 -13.43 -25.21 9.96
N ASP A 84 -12.33 -24.91 9.27
CA ASP A 84 -10.98 -24.85 9.83
C ASP A 84 -10.89 -23.79 10.94
N TYR A 85 -11.51 -22.62 10.72
CA TYR A 85 -11.59 -21.56 11.72
C TYR A 85 -12.39 -22.00 12.95
N GLN A 86 -13.57 -22.60 12.76
CA GLN A 86 -14.40 -23.09 13.88
C GLN A 86 -13.70 -24.19 14.68
N LEU A 87 -13.01 -25.13 14.01
CA LEU A 87 -12.30 -26.22 14.67
C LEU A 87 -11.14 -25.70 15.52
N THR A 88 -10.45 -24.67 15.04
CA THR A 88 -9.35 -24.04 15.79
C THR A 88 -9.85 -23.32 17.03
N ASN A 89 -11.01 -22.65 16.92
CA ASN A 89 -11.62 -21.93 18.03
C ASN A 89 -12.23 -22.89 19.08
N SER A 90 -12.76 -24.04 18.65
CA SER A 90 -13.31 -25.05 19.56
C SER A 90 -12.20 -25.76 20.35
N LEU A 91 -11.07 -26.11 19.71
CA LEU A 91 -9.89 -26.68 20.39
C LEU A 91 -9.36 -25.74 21.48
N GLN A 92 -9.40 -24.43 21.25
CA GLN A 92 -8.98 -23.42 22.23
C GLN A 92 -9.89 -23.35 23.48
N SER A 93 -11.19 -23.62 23.32
CA SER A 93 -12.13 -23.66 24.44
C SER A 93 -11.89 -24.84 25.40
N VAL A 94 -11.36 -25.95 24.88
CA VAL A 94 -11.02 -27.15 25.66
C VAL A 94 -9.73 -26.94 26.46
N ASP A 95 -8.70 -26.32 25.86
CA ASP A 95 -7.46 -25.93 26.54
C ASP A 95 -7.73 -24.98 27.72
N SER A 96 -8.68 -24.06 27.53
CA SER A 96 -9.10 -23.09 28.56
C SER A 96 -9.89 -23.75 29.71
N ALA A 97 -10.60 -24.84 29.44
CA ALA A 97 -11.36 -25.60 30.44
C ALA A 97 -10.49 -26.57 31.24
N GLN A 98 -9.39 -27.08 30.67
CA GLN A 98 -8.48 -28.01 31.35
C GLN A 98 -7.46 -27.32 32.27
N GLN A 99 -7.25 -26.00 32.15
CA GLN A 99 -6.38 -25.20 33.05
C GLN A 99 -7.12 -24.46 34.18
N GLY A 100 -8.40 -24.78 34.42
CA GLY A 100 -9.24 -24.11 35.42
C GLY A 100 -9.76 -25.02 36.53
N VAL A 101 -8.90 -25.77 37.23
CA VAL A 101 -9.29 -26.36 38.52
C VAL A 101 -8.94 -25.38 39.64
N SER A 102 -9.90 -24.54 40.01
CA SER A 102 -9.90 -23.83 41.28
C SER A 102 -11.31 -23.81 41.87
N ILE A 103 -11.42 -24.49 43.00
CA ILE A 103 -12.59 -24.65 43.88
C ILE A 103 -13.20 -23.27 44.20
N PRO A 104 -14.55 -23.10 44.19
CA PRO A 104 -15.14 -21.85 44.61
C PRO A 104 -15.16 -21.81 46.14
N ASN A 105 -14.36 -20.92 46.73
CA ASN A 105 -14.51 -20.52 48.12
C ASN A 105 -14.92 -19.05 48.18
N GLY A 106 -15.97 -18.80 48.96
CA GLY A 106 -16.74 -17.56 48.92
C GLY A 106 -16.13 -16.38 49.68
N ASN A 107 -16.94 -15.33 49.64
CA ASN A 107 -16.90 -14.07 50.39
C ASN A 107 -15.77 -13.11 49.99
N ASP A 108 -16.13 -12.01 49.32
CA ASP A 108 -16.32 -10.75 50.05
C ASP A 108 -16.94 -9.67 49.15
N ALA A 109 -17.78 -8.87 49.80
CA ALA A 109 -18.53 -7.76 49.25
C ALA A 109 -17.71 -6.46 49.24
N ASP A 110 -18.22 -5.52 48.45
CA ASP A 110 -18.02 -4.06 48.50
C ASP A 110 -16.66 -3.49 48.05
N ILE A 111 -16.69 -2.58 47.06
CA ILE A 111 -16.87 -1.13 47.28
C ILE A 111 -16.87 -0.43 45.90
N LEU A 112 -17.98 0.26 45.62
CA LEU A 112 -18.12 1.25 44.55
C LEU A 112 -17.17 2.42 44.81
N THR A 113 -16.26 2.72 43.88
CA THR A 113 -15.61 4.03 43.80
C THR A 113 -15.75 4.60 42.39
N ILE A 114 -16.53 5.67 42.31
CA ILE A 114 -16.81 6.47 41.12
C ILE A 114 -15.55 7.29 40.79
N GLY A 115 -14.96 7.02 39.62
CA GLY A 115 -13.83 7.75 39.04
C GLY A 115 -14.14 8.17 37.61
N ILE A 116 -14.61 9.40 37.49
CA ILE A 116 -14.72 10.32 36.35
C ILE A 116 -14.17 9.80 34.99
N GLN A 117 -15.13 9.36 34.17
CA GLN A 117 -15.30 9.48 32.71
C GLN A 117 -14.13 10.07 31.90
N ASP A 118 -13.47 9.22 31.09
CA ASP A 118 -12.82 9.62 29.85
C ASP A 118 -13.63 8.98 28.71
N GLN A 119 -14.37 9.81 27.96
CA GLN A 119 -15.21 9.36 26.84
C GLN A 119 -14.30 8.90 25.69
N ARG A 120 -14.00 7.60 25.65
CA ARG A 120 -13.70 6.93 24.38
C ARG A 120 -15.00 6.52 23.75
N GLU A 121 -15.25 7.08 22.56
CA GLU A 121 -16.26 6.65 21.62
C GLU A 121 -16.20 5.12 21.49
N ASN A 122 -17.30 4.45 21.85
CA ASN A 122 -17.55 3.08 21.46
C ASN A 122 -17.94 3.09 19.98
N PRO A 123 -17.16 2.53 19.04
CA PRO A 123 -17.74 2.12 17.79
C PRO A 123 -18.66 0.94 18.08
N ILE A 124 -19.93 1.15 17.73
CA ILE A 124 -21.05 0.24 17.83
C ILE A 124 -20.71 -1.11 17.16
N LEU A 125 -20.96 -2.19 17.89
CA LEU A 125 -20.96 -3.62 17.53
C LEU A 125 -19.61 -4.25 17.09
N PRO A 126 -19.03 -5.16 17.91
CA PRO A 126 -18.00 -6.07 17.43
C PRO A 126 -18.69 -7.21 16.67
N TYR A 127 -18.70 -7.16 15.34
CA TYR A 127 -18.49 -8.41 14.62
C TYR A 127 -17.16 -8.96 15.13
N PRO A 128 -17.07 -10.23 15.58
CA PRO A 128 -15.82 -10.77 16.08
C PRO A 128 -14.79 -10.62 14.98
N ALA A 129 -13.79 -9.77 15.20
CA ALA A 129 -12.62 -9.72 14.35
C ALA A 129 -12.09 -11.16 14.30
N LEU A 130 -11.95 -11.73 13.11
CA LEU A 130 -11.34 -13.05 12.94
C LEU A 130 -10.01 -13.07 13.69
N ASP A 131 -9.87 -13.94 14.68
CA ASP A 131 -8.58 -14.17 15.32
C ASP A 131 -7.82 -15.26 14.57
N LEU A 132 -7.31 -14.89 13.39
CA LEU A 132 -6.49 -15.77 12.53
C LEU A 132 -5.13 -16.12 13.18
N THR A 133 -4.82 -15.55 14.33
CA THR A 133 -3.57 -15.79 15.06
C THR A 133 -3.51 -17.18 15.65
N SER A 134 -4.64 -17.70 16.09
CA SER A 134 -4.74 -19.07 16.59
C SER A 134 -4.33 -20.08 15.52
N LEU A 135 -4.80 -19.86 14.28
CA LEU A 135 -4.43 -20.63 13.09
C LEU A 135 -2.93 -20.47 12.81
N LEU A 136 -2.44 -19.25 12.61
CA LEU A 136 -1.05 -19.05 12.20
C LEU A 136 -0.02 -19.41 13.30
N ARG A 137 -0.33 -19.23 14.59
CA ARG A 137 0.56 -19.67 15.69
C ARG A 137 0.73 -21.18 15.71
N SER A 138 -0.28 -21.95 15.31
CA SER A 138 -0.12 -23.41 15.31
C SER A 138 1.01 -23.86 14.37
N LEU A 139 1.33 -23.08 13.32
CA LEU A 139 2.51 -23.32 12.49
C LEU A 139 3.84 -23.04 13.22
N ASP A 140 3.86 -22.16 14.23
CA ASP A 140 5.07 -21.85 15.02
C ASP A 140 5.39 -22.94 16.06
N ILE A 141 4.37 -23.58 16.63
CA ILE A 141 4.52 -24.56 17.72
C ILE A 141 4.96 -25.95 17.20
N ALA A 142 5.19 -26.10 15.89
CA ALA A 142 5.57 -27.36 15.23
C ALA A 142 6.86 -28.02 15.77
N THR A 143 7.57 -27.42 16.73
CA THR A 143 8.76 -27.96 17.37
C THR A 143 8.49 -28.87 18.57
N ASN A 144 7.26 -28.95 19.12
CA ASN A 144 6.94 -29.85 20.24
C ASN A 144 6.03 -31.01 19.82
N LYS A 145 6.49 -32.24 20.09
CA LYS A 145 5.83 -33.50 19.70
C LYS A 145 4.66 -33.85 20.63
N ASP A 146 3.53 -33.18 20.46
CA ASP A 146 2.25 -33.66 20.99
C ASP A 146 1.30 -34.03 19.83
N TYR A 147 0.55 -35.13 19.99
CA TYR A 147 -0.36 -35.66 18.95
C TYR A 147 -1.46 -34.65 18.56
N ASP A 148 -1.89 -33.78 19.48
CA ASP A 148 -2.89 -32.73 19.23
C ASP A 148 -2.33 -31.54 18.44
N THR A 149 -1.04 -31.23 18.63
CA THR A 149 -0.33 -30.16 17.90
C THR A 149 -0.25 -30.47 16.40
N GLY A 150 -0.08 -31.75 16.03
CA GLY A 150 -0.06 -32.19 14.63
C GLY A 150 -1.37 -31.90 13.89
N SER A 151 -2.52 -32.05 14.55
CA SER A 151 -3.84 -31.72 13.97
C SER A 151 -3.97 -30.22 13.71
N ARG A 152 -3.60 -29.38 14.68
CA ARG A 152 -3.67 -27.92 14.58
C ARG A 152 -2.79 -27.36 13.46
N VAL A 153 -1.56 -27.84 13.36
CA VAL A 153 -0.64 -27.49 12.24
C VAL A 153 -1.26 -27.88 10.90
N THR A 154 -1.89 -29.05 10.81
CA THR A 154 -2.52 -29.54 9.58
C THR A 154 -3.71 -28.66 9.17
N ILE A 155 -4.52 -28.22 10.14
CA ILE A 155 -5.67 -27.31 9.89
C ILE A 155 -5.19 -25.93 9.44
N ALA A 156 -4.17 -25.38 10.10
CA ALA A 156 -3.67 -24.06 9.74
C ALA A 156 -2.92 -24.06 8.40
N THR A 157 -2.19 -25.12 8.07
CA THR A 157 -1.56 -25.27 6.75
C THR A 157 -2.60 -25.41 5.64
N ARG A 158 -3.73 -26.07 5.89
CA ARG A 158 -4.88 -26.13 4.97
C ARG A 158 -5.51 -24.75 4.78
N PHE A 159 -5.82 -24.05 5.86
CA PHE A 159 -6.34 -22.68 5.79
C PHE A 159 -5.39 -21.74 5.04
N GLN A 160 -4.09 -21.79 5.36
CA GLN A 160 -3.06 -21.01 4.67
C GLN A 160 -3.02 -21.35 3.18
N ARG A 161 -3.08 -22.63 2.81
CA ARG A 161 -3.08 -23.06 1.40
C ARG A 161 -4.30 -22.52 0.66
N ALA A 162 -5.49 -22.66 1.24
CA ALA A 162 -6.73 -22.13 0.66
C ALA A 162 -6.67 -20.60 0.49
N PHE A 163 -6.18 -19.88 1.50
CA PHE A 163 -6.02 -18.43 1.42
C PHE A 163 -5.02 -17.99 0.34
N MET A 164 -3.86 -18.66 0.26
CA MET A 164 -2.85 -18.38 -0.75
C MET A 164 -3.33 -18.74 -2.16
N GLN A 165 -4.12 -19.80 -2.29
CA GLN A 165 -4.78 -20.16 -3.53
C GLN A 165 -5.74 -19.05 -3.98
N LEU A 166 -6.61 -18.54 -3.09
CA LEU A 166 -7.51 -17.44 -3.42
C LEU A 166 -6.77 -16.14 -3.80
N LEU A 167 -5.64 -15.84 -3.13
CA LEU A 167 -4.78 -14.71 -3.50
C LEU A 167 -4.21 -14.86 -4.91
N SER A 168 -3.61 -16.01 -5.21
CA SER A 168 -3.07 -16.33 -6.53
C SER A 168 -4.18 -16.31 -7.59
N ASP A 169 -5.36 -16.85 -7.25
CA ASP A 169 -6.47 -16.96 -8.17
C ASP A 169 -7.11 -15.60 -8.48
N ALA A 170 -7.10 -14.67 -7.52
CA ALA A 170 -7.49 -13.29 -7.70
C ALA A 170 -6.40 -12.39 -8.32
N GLN A 171 -5.22 -12.93 -8.67
CA GLN A 171 -4.06 -12.21 -9.22
C GLN A 171 -3.44 -11.17 -8.27
N PHE A 172 -3.44 -11.45 -6.96
CA PHE A 172 -2.67 -10.68 -5.99
C PHE A 172 -1.20 -11.13 -6.00
N GLU A 173 -0.30 -10.16 -6.06
CA GLU A 173 1.14 -10.39 -6.02
C GLU A 173 1.73 -9.77 -4.75
N GLU A 174 2.77 -10.37 -4.18
CA GLU A 174 3.52 -9.70 -3.12
C GLU A 174 4.13 -8.40 -3.62
N LEU A 175 4.16 -7.37 -2.77
CA LEU A 175 4.74 -6.08 -3.12
C LEU A 175 6.23 -6.21 -3.47
N SER A 176 6.60 -5.86 -4.72
CA SER A 176 7.95 -6.05 -5.22
C SER A 176 8.93 -4.98 -4.71
N ALA A 177 10.24 -5.27 -4.74
CA ALA A 177 11.27 -4.28 -4.46
C ALA A 177 11.20 -3.08 -5.43
N ARG A 178 10.81 -3.33 -6.68
CA ARG A 178 10.58 -2.30 -7.70
C ARG A 178 9.45 -1.34 -7.30
N ASP A 179 8.35 -1.85 -6.74
CA ASP A 179 7.22 -1.03 -6.26
C ASP A 179 7.62 -0.15 -5.06
N LEU A 180 8.44 -0.69 -4.16
CA LEU A 180 8.97 0.04 -3.01
C LEU A 180 9.95 1.13 -3.44
N LEU A 181 10.82 0.83 -4.39
CA LEU A 181 11.73 1.82 -4.98
C LEU A 181 10.92 2.91 -5.71
N LEU A 182 9.88 2.53 -6.46
CA LEU A 182 9.00 3.49 -7.11
C LEU A 182 8.33 4.41 -6.09
N THR A 183 7.87 3.84 -4.97
CA THR A 183 7.32 4.60 -3.84
C THR A 183 8.33 5.63 -3.31
N SER A 184 9.58 5.23 -3.06
CA SER A 184 10.60 6.13 -2.52
C SER A 184 10.96 7.24 -3.53
N ALA A 185 11.04 6.92 -4.81
CA ALA A 185 11.29 7.88 -5.88
C ALA A 185 10.17 8.93 -5.98
N LEU A 186 8.90 8.51 -5.97
CA LEU A 186 7.76 9.40 -6.15
C LEU A 186 7.44 10.27 -4.92
N ASN A 187 7.85 9.84 -3.71
CA ASN A 187 7.65 10.55 -2.45
C ASN A 187 8.44 11.87 -2.36
N THR A 188 9.53 12.03 -3.13
CA THR A 188 10.40 13.22 -3.07
C THR A 188 9.73 14.53 -3.52
N ASP A 189 8.77 14.44 -4.44
CA ASP A 189 8.06 15.58 -5.03
C ASP A 189 6.60 15.70 -4.62
N TYR A 190 6.05 14.66 -3.97
CA TYR A 190 4.64 14.66 -3.59
C TYR A 190 4.42 15.50 -2.32
N LEU A 191 3.92 16.72 -2.49
CA LEU A 191 3.63 17.62 -1.37
C LEU A 191 2.31 17.31 -0.64
N LEU A 192 1.57 16.34 -1.16
CA LEU A 192 0.34 15.83 -0.58
C LEU A 192 0.55 14.48 0.11
N THR A 193 1.82 14.06 0.31
CA THR A 193 2.07 12.87 1.12
C THR A 193 1.34 13.04 2.44
N LEU A 194 0.46 12.10 2.75
CA LEU A 194 -0.16 12.06 4.07
C LEU A 194 0.98 12.10 5.09
N PRO A 195 0.92 12.98 6.09
CA PRO A 195 2.09 13.26 6.91
C PRO A 195 2.20 12.13 7.93
N VAL A 196 2.71 11.00 7.48
CA VAL A 196 2.68 9.71 8.15
C VAL A 196 4.06 9.09 8.06
N TYR A 197 4.46 8.45 9.15
CA TYR A 197 5.72 7.78 9.31
C TYR A 197 5.51 6.43 9.99
N VAL A 198 6.16 5.37 9.51
CA VAL A 198 5.98 4.01 10.04
C VAL A 198 6.95 3.77 11.20
N ASP A 199 6.44 3.33 12.35
CA ASP A 199 7.30 2.90 13.45
C ASP A 199 7.83 1.48 13.17
N TRP A 200 8.92 1.38 12.41
CA TRP A 200 9.48 0.10 11.95
C TRP A 200 9.79 -0.89 13.07
N LYS A 201 10.14 -0.40 14.27
CA LYS A 201 10.37 -1.27 15.44
C LYS A 201 9.11 -2.06 15.81
N ARG A 202 7.97 -1.36 15.87
CA ARG A 202 6.66 -1.96 16.15
C ARG A 202 6.08 -2.69 14.94
N ALA A 203 6.40 -2.23 13.73
CA ALA A 203 5.98 -2.90 12.51
C ALA A 203 6.65 -4.27 12.33
N TYR A 204 7.90 -4.42 12.81
CA TYR A 204 8.61 -5.71 12.85
C TYR A 204 7.93 -6.70 13.80
N GLU A 205 7.49 -6.23 14.97
CA GLU A 205 6.72 -7.03 15.93
C GLU A 205 5.34 -7.44 15.37
N SER A 206 4.79 -6.62 14.46
CA SER A 206 3.47 -6.84 13.86
C SER A 206 3.45 -7.73 12.60
N ASN A 207 4.59 -8.28 12.15
CA ASN A 207 4.69 -9.19 10.99
C ASN A 207 3.78 -8.80 9.81
N ALA A 208 3.97 -7.60 9.26
CA ALA A 208 3.12 -7.07 8.19
C ALA A 208 3.56 -7.54 6.79
N ILE A 209 2.64 -8.11 6.01
CA ILE A 209 2.83 -8.41 4.58
C ILE A 209 1.77 -7.71 3.73
N ILE A 210 2.18 -7.23 2.56
CA ILE A 210 1.35 -6.47 1.64
C ILE A 210 1.30 -7.21 0.31
N PHE A 211 0.09 -7.45 -0.19
CA PHE A 211 -0.15 -7.92 -1.53
C PHE A 211 -0.82 -6.83 -2.35
N ARG A 212 -0.46 -6.69 -3.62
CA ARG A 212 -1.05 -5.73 -4.56
C ARG A 212 -1.79 -6.43 -5.67
N ARG A 213 -2.83 -5.77 -6.18
CA ARG A 213 -3.51 -6.12 -7.42
C ARG A 213 -3.72 -4.86 -8.24
N GLY A 214 -3.21 -4.87 -9.47
CA GLY A 214 -3.38 -3.78 -10.45
C GLY A 214 -2.71 -2.44 -10.10
N TYR A 215 -2.72 -1.54 -11.07
CA TYR A 215 -2.35 -0.14 -10.90
C TYR A 215 -3.48 0.74 -11.44
N ALA A 216 -3.85 1.75 -10.66
CA ALA A 216 -4.88 2.72 -11.01
C ALA A 216 -4.28 4.12 -11.16
N THR A 217 -5.11 5.05 -11.64
CA THR A 217 -4.82 6.48 -11.54
C THR A 217 -5.80 7.13 -10.57
N GLU A 218 -5.28 7.83 -9.58
CA GLU A 218 -6.07 8.70 -8.72
C GLU A 218 -6.14 10.07 -9.37
N LYS A 219 -7.36 10.54 -9.65
CA LYS A 219 -7.63 11.84 -10.25
C LYS A 219 -8.39 12.70 -9.26
N GLN A 220 -7.76 13.76 -8.80
CA GLN A 220 -8.40 14.76 -7.97
C GLN A 220 -8.71 16.00 -8.81
N LYS A 221 -10.00 16.29 -9.00
CA LYS A 221 -10.46 17.49 -9.71
C LYS A 221 -10.95 18.52 -8.72
N GLY A 222 -10.45 19.74 -8.82
CA GLY A 222 -10.91 20.83 -7.97
C GLY A 222 -10.11 22.11 -8.15
N LEU A 223 -10.50 23.13 -7.38
CA LEU A 223 -9.74 24.39 -7.31
C LEU A 223 -8.37 24.19 -6.64
N LEU A 224 -8.24 23.19 -5.76
CA LEU A 224 -7.01 22.76 -5.08
C LEU A 224 -6.19 23.94 -4.51
N ILE A 225 -6.87 24.94 -3.96
CA ILE A 225 -6.26 26.23 -3.58
C ILE A 225 -5.25 26.02 -2.45
N VAL A 226 -5.61 25.20 -1.47
CA VAL A 226 -4.77 24.93 -0.30
C VAL A 226 -3.50 24.23 -0.75
N GLU A 227 -3.65 23.19 -1.57
CA GLU A 227 -2.57 22.37 -2.11
C GLU A 227 -1.62 23.18 -3.00
N LYS A 228 -2.17 24.07 -3.85
CA LYS A 228 -1.39 24.99 -4.69
C LYS A 228 -0.61 26.02 -3.87
N LEU A 229 -1.22 26.59 -2.84
CA LEU A 229 -0.55 27.51 -1.92
C LEU A 229 0.55 26.81 -1.13
N ASP A 230 0.28 25.59 -0.66
CA ASP A 230 1.25 24.76 0.04
C ASP A 230 2.46 24.44 -0.84
N TYR A 231 2.23 24.17 -2.13
CA TYR A 231 3.31 24.01 -3.11
C TYR A 231 4.15 25.28 -3.24
N LEU A 232 3.51 26.43 -3.45
CA LEU A 232 4.20 27.70 -3.59
C LEU A 232 5.01 28.05 -2.34
N GLN A 233 4.41 27.87 -1.16
CA GLN A 233 5.07 28.12 0.12
C GLN A 233 6.22 27.13 0.35
N SER A 234 6.10 25.86 -0.06
CA SER A 234 7.20 24.89 0.05
C SER A 234 8.39 25.28 -0.83
N ARG A 235 8.13 25.79 -2.04
CA ARG A 235 9.16 26.28 -2.96
C ARG A 235 9.84 27.53 -2.41
N LEU A 236 9.06 28.43 -1.81
CA LEU A 236 9.59 29.60 -1.11
C LEU A 236 10.49 29.19 0.07
N LEU A 237 10.04 28.24 0.89
CA LEU A 237 10.81 27.71 2.01
C LEU A 237 12.11 27.04 1.57
N ARG A 238 12.10 26.20 0.53
CA ARG A 238 13.33 25.60 -0.02
C ARG A 238 14.34 26.69 -0.40
N ARG A 239 13.88 27.79 -1.00
CA ARG A 239 14.72 28.93 -1.38
C ARG A 239 15.24 29.72 -0.18
N THR A 240 14.43 29.95 0.85
CA THR A 240 14.88 30.63 2.06
C THR A 240 15.85 29.77 2.86
N PHE A 241 15.59 28.46 3.00
CA PHE A 241 16.52 27.52 3.63
C PHE A 241 17.86 27.46 2.90
N PHE A 242 17.86 27.42 1.57
CA PHE A 242 19.11 27.46 0.78
C PHE A 242 19.84 28.80 0.90
N ALA A 243 19.11 29.91 0.97
CA ALA A 243 19.72 31.22 1.19
C ALA A 243 20.35 31.34 2.59
N ILE A 244 19.72 30.75 3.61
CA ILE A 244 20.22 30.70 4.99
C ILE A 244 21.36 29.68 5.14
N SER A 245 21.38 28.59 4.38
CA SER A 245 22.46 27.59 4.46
C SER A 245 23.80 28.09 3.90
N LYS A 246 23.79 29.02 2.93
CA LYS A 246 25.01 29.63 2.34
C LYS A 246 25.94 30.34 3.34
N PRO A 247 25.46 31.19 4.27
CA PRO A 247 26.32 31.73 5.33
C PRO A 247 26.63 30.67 6.41
N LEU A 248 25.77 29.66 6.58
CA LEU A 248 25.97 28.59 7.56
C LEU A 248 27.10 27.61 7.20
N THR A 249 27.50 27.47 5.93
CA THR A 249 28.68 26.66 5.58
C THR A 249 29.96 27.20 6.21
N LYS A 250 30.12 28.54 6.28
CA LYS A 250 31.22 29.20 7.00
C LYS A 250 31.12 29.03 8.52
N LEU A 251 29.90 28.98 9.05
CA LEU A 251 29.66 28.64 10.47
C LEU A 251 29.92 27.17 10.74
N GLY A 252 29.68 26.28 9.78
CA GLY A 252 29.98 24.84 9.88
C GLY A 252 31.47 24.59 10.03
N THR A 253 32.29 25.25 9.21
CA THR A 253 33.76 25.22 9.34
C THR A 253 34.24 25.83 10.65
N TRP A 254 33.63 26.93 11.09
CA TRP A 254 33.93 27.56 12.38
C TRP A 254 33.51 26.69 13.57
N MET A 255 32.38 25.98 13.48
CA MET A 255 31.90 25.06 14.51
C MET A 255 32.78 23.81 14.59
N SER A 256 33.27 23.27 13.47
CA SER A 256 34.26 22.18 13.49
C SER A 256 35.62 22.63 14.05
N GLU A 257 36.01 23.88 13.82
CA GLU A 257 37.27 24.46 14.33
C GLU A 257 37.17 24.83 15.82
N LEU A 258 36.00 25.30 16.27
CA LEU A 258 35.68 25.42 17.69
C LEU A 258 35.54 24.06 18.38
N TYR A 259 35.13 23.01 17.66
CA TYR A 259 35.01 21.66 18.22
C TYR A 259 36.37 21.06 18.60
N GLU A 260 37.44 21.38 17.85
CA GLU A 260 38.81 21.03 18.24
C GLU A 260 39.31 21.86 19.42
N ASN A 261 38.89 23.12 19.55
CA ASN A 261 39.33 24.03 20.63
C ASN A 261 38.46 23.99 21.91
N ALA A 262 37.24 23.44 21.87
CA ALA A 262 36.27 23.47 22.98
C ALA A 262 36.28 22.25 23.90
N SER A 263 37.38 21.49 23.96
CA SER A 263 37.55 20.35 24.88
C SER A 263 37.63 20.74 26.37
N GLN A 264 37.29 21.98 26.75
CA GLN A 264 37.38 22.51 28.12
C GLN A 264 36.05 22.95 28.76
N ILE A 265 34.90 22.93 28.06
CA ILE A 265 33.61 23.36 28.63
C ILE A 265 32.75 22.14 28.98
N HIS A 266 32.56 21.88 30.29
CA HIS A 266 31.92 20.67 30.81
C HIS A 266 30.43 20.52 30.40
N GLU A 267 29.69 21.61 30.20
CA GLU A 267 28.29 21.58 29.75
C GLU A 267 28.13 21.20 28.26
N VAL A 268 29.16 21.43 27.43
CA VAL A 268 29.13 21.15 25.99
C VAL A 268 29.43 19.67 25.72
N GLN A 269 30.15 18.97 26.60
CA GLN A 269 30.44 17.54 26.45
C GLN A 269 29.18 16.67 26.39
N ASN A 270 28.20 16.89 27.26
CA ASN A 270 26.97 16.09 27.30
C ASN A 270 26.10 16.31 26.05
N TRP A 271 26.05 17.56 25.55
CA TRP A 271 25.32 17.88 24.33
C TRP A 271 26.00 17.33 23.08
N THR A 272 27.34 17.41 23.00
CA THR A 272 28.10 16.90 21.85
C THR A 272 28.08 15.38 21.74
N GLU A 273 28.10 14.64 22.86
CA GLU A 273 27.89 13.19 22.83
C GLU A 273 26.49 12.81 22.33
N ARG A 274 25.45 13.51 22.81
CA ARG A 274 24.06 13.30 22.36
C ARG A 274 23.90 13.60 20.87
N PHE A 275 24.50 14.68 20.39
CA PHE A 275 24.48 15.04 18.98
C PHE A 275 25.27 14.05 18.12
N ARG A 276 26.41 13.55 18.61
CA ARG A 276 27.22 12.52 17.93
C ARG A 276 26.50 11.17 17.88
N LEU A 277 25.83 10.76 18.94
CA LEU A 277 24.99 9.55 18.96
C LEU A 277 23.83 9.68 17.99
N TRP A 278 23.22 10.86 17.93
CA TRP A 278 22.14 11.16 17.00
C TRP A 278 22.61 11.20 15.53
N LEU A 279 23.78 11.78 15.24
CA LEU A 279 24.44 11.73 13.92
C LEU A 279 24.85 10.30 13.53
N LYS A 280 25.34 9.49 14.49
CA LYS A 280 25.62 8.07 14.26
C LYS A 280 24.35 7.32 13.90
N GLY A 281 23.25 7.58 14.62
CA GLY A 281 21.92 7.09 14.25
C GLY A 281 21.56 7.44 12.81
N LEU A 282 21.82 8.69 12.39
CA LEU A 282 21.63 9.14 11.02
C LEU A 282 22.56 8.46 9.99
N SER A 283 23.78 8.05 10.36
CA SER A 283 24.74 7.38 9.47
C SER A 283 24.52 5.85 9.35
N VAL A 284 23.95 5.20 10.37
CA VAL A 284 23.63 3.76 10.35
C VAL A 284 22.60 3.46 9.25
N PHE A 285 21.73 4.41 8.92
CA PHE A 285 20.80 4.33 7.78
C PHE A 285 21.47 4.24 6.41
N GLN A 286 22.77 4.55 6.29
CA GLN A 286 23.52 4.36 5.05
C GLN A 286 23.99 2.91 4.87
N LYS A 287 24.15 2.15 5.97
CA LYS A 287 24.63 0.75 5.92
C LYS A 287 23.53 -0.26 5.60
N SER A 288 22.25 0.06 5.85
CA SER A 288 21.13 -0.82 5.46
C SER A 288 20.83 -0.78 3.96
N LEU A 289 21.16 0.32 3.28
CA LEU A 289 21.00 0.46 1.82
C LEU A 289 22.10 -0.28 1.02
N LEU A 290 23.19 -0.65 1.68
CA LEU A 290 24.39 -1.27 1.09
C LEU A 290 24.42 -2.81 1.25
N TYR A 291 23.37 -3.39 1.85
CA TYR A 291 23.14 -4.83 1.94
C TYR A 291 22.08 -5.29 0.94
N ASN A 292 22.08 -4.70 -0.25
CA ASN A 292 21.46 -5.32 -1.41
C ASN A 292 22.51 -6.26 -1.99
N ASP A 293 22.38 -7.56 -1.70
CA ASP A 293 23.04 -8.55 -2.52
C ASP A 293 22.34 -8.55 -3.88
N PRO A 294 23.00 -8.16 -4.99
CA PRO A 294 22.42 -8.26 -6.32
C PRO A 294 22.28 -9.72 -6.77
N ALA A 295 22.80 -10.67 -6.00
CA ALA A 295 22.89 -12.08 -6.36
C ALA A 295 21.58 -12.88 -6.20
N SER A 296 20.46 -12.27 -5.78
CA SER A 296 19.16 -12.97 -5.78
C SER A 296 18.29 -12.68 -7.01
N ASP A 297 18.71 -11.78 -7.90
CA ASP A 297 17.94 -11.39 -9.09
C ASP A 297 18.34 -12.14 -10.38
N GLU A 298 19.32 -13.05 -10.33
CA GLU A 298 19.57 -13.96 -11.46
C GLU A 298 18.87 -15.31 -11.26
N GLN A 299 17.84 -15.52 -12.09
CA GLN A 299 17.08 -16.76 -12.32
C GLN A 299 16.03 -17.16 -11.26
N ILE A 300 14.94 -16.38 -11.16
CA ILE A 300 13.61 -17.01 -11.04
C ILE A 300 13.15 -17.31 -12.47
N GLY A 301 13.67 -18.42 -13.00
CA GLY A 301 13.22 -18.97 -14.27
C GLY A 301 11.73 -19.31 -14.20
N VAL A 302 11.05 -19.04 -15.31
CA VAL A 302 9.61 -19.14 -15.61
C VAL A 302 9.01 -20.57 -15.44
N ASN A 303 9.55 -21.45 -14.60
CA ASN A 303 9.02 -22.82 -14.41
C ASN A 303 9.09 -23.36 -12.97
N GLN A 304 9.18 -22.50 -11.94
CA GLN A 304 9.07 -22.97 -10.56
C GLN A 304 8.02 -22.17 -9.78
N VAL A 305 6.96 -22.87 -9.41
CA VAL A 305 5.96 -22.47 -8.42
C VAL A 305 6.70 -21.87 -7.22
N PRO A 306 6.36 -20.65 -6.76
CA PRO A 306 7.08 -20.00 -5.67
C PRO A 306 6.98 -20.91 -4.44
N ASN A 307 8.14 -21.24 -3.86
CA ASN A 307 8.35 -21.99 -2.62
C ASN A 307 7.10 -22.06 -1.72
N ALA A 308 6.27 -23.08 -1.96
CA ALA A 308 4.95 -23.25 -1.34
C ALA A 308 5.02 -23.73 0.12
N GLU A 309 6.21 -23.70 0.73
CA GLU A 309 6.47 -24.33 2.03
C GLU A 309 6.96 -23.36 3.13
N LEU A 310 7.13 -22.07 2.84
CA LEU A 310 7.43 -21.10 3.89
C LEU A 310 6.13 -20.62 4.56
N PRO A 311 6.01 -20.69 5.90
CA PRO A 311 4.89 -20.10 6.62
C PRO A 311 4.74 -18.60 6.31
N ILE A 312 3.50 -18.12 6.16
CA ILE A 312 3.20 -16.71 5.79
C ILE A 312 3.93 -15.71 6.71
N TRP A 313 4.09 -16.03 7.99
CA TRP A 313 4.77 -15.14 8.95
C TRP A 313 6.25 -14.94 8.62
N LEU A 314 6.95 -15.96 8.12
CA LEU A 314 8.37 -15.86 7.79
C LEU A 314 8.55 -15.02 6.53
N ALA A 315 7.63 -15.17 5.57
CA ALA A 315 7.54 -14.27 4.42
C ALA A 315 7.27 -12.82 4.86
N ALA A 316 6.36 -12.62 5.83
CA ALA A 316 6.05 -11.31 6.38
C ALA A 316 7.26 -10.66 7.07
N GLN A 317 8.00 -11.40 7.90
CA GLN A 317 9.20 -10.88 8.57
C GLN A 317 10.28 -10.46 7.56
N ARG A 318 10.50 -11.27 6.51
CA ARG A 318 11.41 -10.93 5.40
C ARG A 318 10.90 -9.72 4.60
N ALA A 319 9.59 -9.58 4.44
CA ALA A 319 8.97 -8.43 3.77
C ALA A 319 9.15 -7.14 4.59
N VAL A 320 8.93 -7.16 5.91
CA VAL A 320 9.12 -5.98 6.77
C VAL A 320 10.56 -5.47 6.72
N ALA A 321 11.55 -6.35 6.75
CA ALA A 321 12.96 -5.94 6.61
C ALA A 321 13.22 -5.25 5.26
N ARG A 322 12.63 -5.75 4.16
CA ARG A 322 12.69 -5.11 2.83
C ARG A 322 12.00 -3.74 2.83
N TYR A 323 10.81 -3.65 3.44
CA TYR A 323 10.07 -2.39 3.57
C TYR A 323 10.87 -1.35 4.35
N GLU A 324 11.45 -1.72 5.49
CA GLU A 324 12.29 -0.83 6.29
C GLU A 324 13.52 -0.36 5.51
N GLY A 325 14.20 -1.25 4.78
CA GLY A 325 15.40 -0.91 4.01
C GLY A 325 15.16 0.17 2.95
N ILE A 326 14.02 0.07 2.23
CA ILE A 326 13.72 0.93 1.07
C ILE A 326 12.90 2.16 1.46
N LEU A 327 11.93 1.99 2.38
CA LEU A 327 11.06 3.08 2.87
C LEU A 327 11.64 3.79 4.11
N SER A 328 12.89 3.49 4.46
CA SER A 328 13.66 3.93 5.62
C SER A 328 13.60 5.45 5.93
N PRO A 329 13.98 5.88 7.15
CA PRO A 329 13.05 6.20 8.21
C PRO A 329 13.09 7.69 8.55
N VAL A 330 13.38 8.53 7.56
CA VAL A 330 13.62 9.92 7.88
C VAL A 330 12.29 10.66 7.80
N GLY A 331 11.70 10.91 8.97
CA GLY A 331 10.54 11.79 9.08
C GLY A 331 10.82 13.17 8.43
N PRO A 332 9.79 13.95 8.10
CA PRO A 332 9.95 15.18 7.31
C PRO A 332 11.00 16.14 7.88
N ARG A 333 11.06 16.26 9.22
CA ARG A 333 12.08 17.06 9.95
C ARG A 333 13.49 16.50 9.77
N GLY A 334 13.67 15.19 9.89
CA GLY A 334 14.97 14.56 9.68
C GLY A 334 15.45 14.72 8.24
N ARG A 335 14.55 14.70 7.24
CA ARG A 335 14.93 14.83 5.82
C ARG A 335 15.41 16.24 5.52
N LEU A 336 14.67 17.24 6.00
CA LEU A 336 15.09 18.63 5.92
C LEU A 336 16.42 18.86 6.61
N LEU A 337 16.55 18.33 7.82
CA LEU A 337 17.75 18.54 8.61
C LEU A 337 18.93 17.82 7.97
N ARG A 338 18.75 16.62 7.43
CA ARG A 338 19.78 15.93 6.65
C ARG A 338 20.16 16.73 5.39
N ARG A 339 19.18 17.25 4.62
CA ARG A 339 19.45 18.11 3.46
C ARG A 339 20.19 19.39 3.84
N LEU A 340 19.84 19.97 4.98
CA LEU A 340 20.52 21.13 5.54
C LEU A 340 21.95 20.77 5.97
N LEU A 341 22.16 19.62 6.64
CA LEU A 341 23.48 19.12 7.01
C LEU A 341 24.33 18.76 5.78
N SER A 342 23.74 18.23 4.71
CA SER A 342 24.45 17.97 3.45
C SER A 342 24.82 19.27 2.74
N TRP A 343 23.94 20.28 2.74
CA TRP A 343 24.27 21.61 2.22
C TRP A 343 25.33 22.33 3.05
N ILE A 344 25.41 22.06 4.36
CA ILE A 344 26.47 22.57 5.24
C ILE A 344 27.78 21.76 5.09
N GLY A 345 27.75 20.60 4.44
CA GLY A 345 28.91 19.74 4.18
C GLY A 345 29.26 18.77 5.32
N LEU A 346 28.35 18.57 6.29
CA LEU A 346 28.56 17.69 7.46
C LEU A 346 28.25 16.21 7.16
N ILE A 347 27.48 15.94 6.11
CA ILE A 347 27.07 14.59 5.68
C ILE A 347 27.14 14.55 4.14
N PRO A 348 27.60 13.46 3.50
CA PRO A 348 27.53 13.35 2.04
C PRO A 348 26.09 13.49 1.53
N PRO A 349 25.88 14.13 0.36
CA PRO A 349 24.57 14.18 -0.28
C PRO A 349 24.07 12.76 -0.57
N MET A 350 22.75 12.57 -0.45
CA MET A 350 22.12 11.30 -0.81
C MET A 350 22.35 11.06 -2.31
N PRO A 351 22.77 9.85 -2.74
CA PRO A 351 22.71 9.51 -4.15
C PRO A 351 21.23 9.51 -4.55
N GLU A 352 20.82 10.49 -5.36
CA GLU A 352 19.58 10.38 -6.12
C GLU A 352 19.84 9.27 -7.13
N THR A 353 19.36 8.06 -6.87
CA THR A 353 19.43 6.99 -7.87
C THR A 353 18.45 7.39 -8.97
N PRO A 354 18.92 7.77 -10.18
CA PRO A 354 18.02 7.93 -11.30
C PRO A 354 17.30 6.59 -11.48
N PHE A 355 15.98 6.65 -11.57
CA PHE A 355 15.15 5.47 -11.75
C PHE A 355 15.33 4.98 -13.19
N GLU A 356 16.40 4.23 -13.47
CA GLU A 356 16.53 3.53 -14.72
C GLU A 356 15.66 2.28 -14.66
N VAL A 357 14.59 2.29 -15.46
CA VAL A 357 13.74 1.13 -15.67
C VAL A 357 14.58 0.08 -16.40
N HIS A 358 15.03 -0.95 -15.68
CA HIS A 358 15.57 -2.12 -16.33
C HIS A 358 14.46 -2.80 -17.15
N ASN A 359 14.78 -3.00 -18.42
CA ASN A 359 13.86 -3.32 -19.49
C ASN A 359 13.73 -4.84 -19.56
N ASP A 360 12.97 -5.43 -18.63
CA ASP A 360 12.50 -6.80 -18.82
C ASP A 360 11.61 -6.83 -20.07
N ASN A 361 11.70 -7.92 -20.85
CA ASN A 361 11.15 -8.06 -22.21
C ASN A 361 9.62 -7.83 -22.36
N ASN A 362 8.90 -7.47 -21.30
CA ASN A 362 7.49 -7.10 -21.29
C ASN A 362 7.36 -5.56 -21.32
N ALA A 363 6.97 -4.98 -22.46
CA ALA A 363 6.89 -3.53 -22.61
C ALA A 363 5.97 -2.90 -21.53
N PRO A 364 6.49 -2.00 -20.66
CA PRO A 364 5.77 -1.46 -19.51
C PRO A 364 4.66 -0.50 -19.90
N GLU A 365 3.67 -0.34 -19.02
CA GLU A 365 2.57 0.61 -19.23
C GLU A 365 2.92 2.00 -18.71
N PRO A 366 2.75 3.06 -19.53
CA PRO A 366 2.99 4.43 -19.09
C PRO A 366 1.77 4.99 -18.37
N TYR A 367 1.88 5.19 -17.06
CA TYR A 367 0.91 5.92 -16.26
C TYR A 367 1.25 7.41 -16.26
N LEU A 368 0.26 8.24 -16.58
CA LEU A 368 0.43 9.70 -16.57
C LEU A 368 0.40 10.21 -15.12
N ARG A 369 1.48 10.89 -14.72
CA ARG A 369 1.51 11.70 -13.51
C ARG A 369 1.48 13.17 -13.87
N ILE A 370 0.51 13.88 -13.31
CA ILE A 370 0.39 15.34 -13.39
C ILE A 370 0.60 15.86 -11.98
N SER A 371 1.78 16.43 -11.74
CA SER A 371 2.18 16.94 -10.43
C SER A 371 1.85 18.43 -10.27
N LEU A 372 1.95 18.95 -9.04
CA LEU A 372 1.80 20.39 -8.80
C LEU A 372 2.88 21.21 -9.52
N SER A 373 4.10 20.69 -9.71
CA SER A 373 5.12 21.36 -10.53
C SER A 373 4.69 21.53 -11.98
N ASP A 374 3.99 20.53 -12.55
CA ASP A 374 3.45 20.61 -13.92
C ASP A 374 2.36 21.67 -14.03
N ILE A 375 1.48 21.76 -13.04
CA ILE A 375 0.40 22.77 -12.98
C ILE A 375 0.97 24.19 -12.89
N TRP A 376 2.06 24.38 -12.13
CA TRP A 376 2.75 25.67 -11.99
C TRP A 376 3.73 25.99 -13.12
N ARG A 377 3.98 25.04 -14.05
CA ARG A 377 4.91 25.19 -15.18
C ARG A 377 4.68 26.46 -16.01
N PRO A 378 3.44 26.86 -16.35
CA PRO A 378 3.20 28.09 -17.11
C PRO A 378 3.63 29.38 -16.38
N ALA A 379 3.67 29.36 -15.04
CA ALA A 379 4.11 30.48 -14.22
C ALA A 379 5.63 30.45 -13.93
N THR A 380 6.39 29.56 -14.56
CA THR A 380 7.85 29.52 -14.40
C THR A 380 8.56 30.60 -15.21
N ARG A 381 9.78 30.93 -14.77
CA ARG A 381 10.63 31.98 -15.33
C ARG A 381 10.89 31.79 -16.84
N LYS A 382 11.01 30.53 -17.28
CA LYS A 382 11.22 30.14 -18.69
C LYS A 382 10.06 30.58 -19.59
N TYR A 383 8.80 30.33 -19.19
CA TYR A 383 7.61 30.65 -20.01
C TYR A 383 7.21 32.13 -19.94
N CYS A 384 7.48 32.80 -18.82
CA CYS A 384 7.13 34.20 -18.61
C CYS A 384 8.19 35.21 -19.07
N ARG A 385 9.27 34.79 -19.75
CA ARG A 385 10.37 35.68 -20.24
C ARG A 385 10.88 36.68 -19.19
N ASN A 386 11.04 36.24 -17.94
CA ASN A 386 11.46 37.07 -16.80
C ASN A 386 10.53 38.21 -16.37
N ASP A 387 9.31 38.36 -16.91
CA ASP A 387 8.39 39.43 -16.48
C ASP A 387 7.70 39.09 -15.14
N PRO A 388 8.01 39.79 -14.02
CA PRO A 388 7.47 39.44 -12.71
C PRO A 388 5.96 39.69 -12.61
N TRP A 389 5.44 40.73 -13.27
CA TRP A 389 4.00 41.02 -13.30
C TRP A 389 3.22 39.96 -14.07
N LYS A 390 3.79 39.47 -15.18
CA LYS A 390 3.19 38.40 -15.98
C LYS A 390 3.17 37.09 -15.20
N MET A 391 4.28 36.76 -14.52
CA MET A 391 4.36 35.61 -13.62
C MET A 391 3.32 35.68 -12.50
N LEU A 392 3.13 36.85 -11.87
CA LEU A 392 2.14 37.04 -10.81
C LEU A 392 0.72 36.87 -11.35
N LYS A 393 0.40 37.48 -12.50
CA LYS A 393 -0.93 37.37 -13.13
C LYS A 393 -1.26 35.92 -13.50
N THR A 394 -0.31 35.20 -14.09
CA THR A 394 -0.49 33.77 -14.41
C THR A 394 -0.59 32.92 -13.15
N SER A 395 0.18 33.23 -12.11
CA SER A 395 0.13 32.53 -10.82
C SER A 395 -1.24 32.64 -10.15
N ILE A 396 -1.79 33.86 -10.08
CA ILE A 396 -3.13 34.11 -9.54
C ILE A 396 -4.18 33.38 -10.38
N SER A 397 -4.06 33.42 -11.71
CA SER A 397 -4.96 32.70 -12.60
C SER A 397 -4.95 31.19 -12.34
N ILE A 398 -3.76 30.57 -12.22
CA ILE A 398 -3.62 29.13 -11.96
C ILE A 398 -4.21 28.76 -10.59
N LEU A 399 -4.04 29.61 -9.59
CA LEU A 399 -4.52 29.40 -8.23
C LEU A 399 -6.05 29.29 -8.17
N PHE A 400 -6.77 30.15 -8.91
CA PHE A 400 -8.24 30.13 -8.98
C PHE A 400 -8.81 29.29 -10.14
N SER A 401 -7.97 28.64 -10.93
CA SER A 401 -8.41 27.76 -12.02
C SER A 401 -8.70 26.35 -11.51
N GLN A 402 -9.66 25.67 -12.13
CA GLN A 402 -9.84 24.23 -11.93
C GLN A 402 -8.60 23.49 -12.43
N SER A 403 -8.07 22.60 -11.61
CA SER A 403 -6.92 21.76 -11.94
C SER A 403 -7.23 20.31 -11.67
N VAL A 404 -6.61 19.44 -12.47
CA VAL A 404 -6.67 17.99 -12.29
C VAL A 404 -5.30 17.53 -11.84
N LEU A 405 -5.21 17.03 -10.61
CA LEU A 405 -4.05 16.31 -10.14
C LEU A 405 -4.23 14.84 -10.51
N GLN A 406 -3.19 14.23 -11.07
CA GLN A 406 -3.22 12.83 -11.45
C GLN A 406 -1.99 12.11 -10.90
N GLU A 407 -2.24 11.09 -10.09
CA GLU A 407 -1.23 10.31 -9.40
C GLU A 407 -1.37 8.83 -9.75
N PRO A 408 -0.27 8.09 -9.94
CA PRO A 408 -0.34 6.64 -9.99
C PRO A 408 -0.70 6.10 -8.59
N ALA A 409 -1.62 5.15 -8.56
CA ALA A 409 -2.09 4.50 -7.34
C ALA A 409 -2.04 2.99 -7.51
N PHE A 410 -1.91 2.25 -6.43
CA PHE A 410 -2.24 0.83 -6.41
C PHE A 410 -3.75 0.70 -6.48
N GLU A 411 -4.27 -0.13 -7.39
CA GLU A 411 -5.71 -0.30 -7.54
C GLU A 411 -6.29 -0.96 -6.29
N GLU A 412 -5.70 -2.06 -5.85
CA GLU A 412 -6.07 -2.72 -4.60
C GLU A 412 -4.85 -3.25 -3.85
N LEU A 413 -4.90 -3.14 -2.52
CA LEU A 413 -3.86 -3.60 -1.61
C LEU A 413 -4.47 -4.42 -0.48
N ILE A 414 -3.92 -5.60 -0.24
CA ILE A 414 -4.24 -6.43 0.91
C ILE A 414 -3.11 -6.31 1.92
N LEU A 415 -3.45 -5.88 3.14
CA LEU A 415 -2.54 -5.84 4.28
C LEU A 415 -2.93 -6.93 5.27
N LEU A 416 -1.97 -7.80 5.57
CA LEU A 416 -2.06 -8.81 6.61
C LEU A 416 -1.05 -8.47 7.71
N TYR A 417 -1.48 -8.34 8.96
CA TYR A 417 -0.60 -8.01 10.08
C TYR A 417 -1.11 -8.56 11.41
N THR A 418 -0.23 -8.83 12.36
CA THR A 418 -0.59 -9.17 13.74
C THR A 418 -0.73 -7.90 14.57
N LYS A 419 -1.92 -7.66 15.13
CA LYS A 419 -2.17 -6.55 16.05
C LYS A 419 -1.80 -6.97 17.46
N GLU A 420 -0.81 -6.30 18.04
CA GLU A 420 -0.55 -6.39 19.47
C GLU A 420 -1.68 -5.74 20.27
N VAL A 421 -2.15 -6.42 21.32
CA VAL A 421 -3.03 -5.83 22.32
C VAL A 421 -2.16 -4.88 23.13
N GLY A 422 -2.39 -3.57 22.98
CA GLY A 422 -1.64 -2.56 23.73
C GLY A 422 -1.76 -2.81 25.22
N GLU A 423 -0.67 -2.56 25.95
CA GLU A 423 -0.53 -2.67 27.42
C GLU A 423 -1.76 -2.11 28.15
N THR A 424 -2.78 -2.95 28.35
CA THR A 424 -3.94 -2.63 29.16
C THR A 424 -3.75 -3.43 30.43
N ASN A 425 -3.25 -2.74 31.46
CA ASN A 425 -3.10 -3.17 32.85
C ASN A 425 -2.85 -4.66 33.08
N ALA A 426 -1.59 -4.98 33.36
CA ALA A 426 -1.15 -6.27 33.88
C ALA A 426 -2.05 -6.78 35.01
N LYS A 427 -3.04 -7.62 34.67
CA LYS A 427 -3.75 -8.56 35.54
C LYS A 427 -4.83 -9.38 34.85
N ASP A 428 -5.27 -9.01 33.65
CA ASP A 428 -6.06 -9.91 32.82
C ASP A 428 -5.17 -10.62 31.80
N LYS A 429 -5.58 -11.86 31.49
CA LYS A 429 -4.87 -12.92 30.78
C LYS A 429 -4.00 -12.40 29.63
N ALA A 430 -2.89 -13.08 29.34
CA ALA A 430 -2.09 -12.86 28.13
C ALA A 430 -2.99 -13.04 26.88
N GLU A 431 -3.66 -11.96 26.49
CA GLU A 431 -4.56 -11.93 25.35
C GLU A 431 -3.71 -12.03 24.09
N VAL A 432 -4.08 -13.00 23.27
CA VAL A 432 -3.36 -13.39 22.07
C VAL A 432 -3.35 -12.19 21.10
N PRO A 433 -2.19 -11.80 20.52
CA PRO A 433 -2.16 -10.82 19.42
C PRO A 433 -3.12 -11.28 18.34
N SER A 434 -3.91 -10.40 17.72
CA SER A 434 -4.94 -10.78 16.74
C SER A 434 -4.49 -10.45 15.31
N LEU A 435 -4.47 -11.42 14.41
CA LEU A 435 -4.11 -11.24 13.01
C LEU A 435 -5.28 -10.56 12.28
N GLN A 436 -4.98 -9.43 11.66
CA GLN A 436 -5.95 -8.59 10.98
C GLN A 436 -5.67 -8.58 9.49
N LEU A 437 -6.74 -8.71 8.72
CA LEU A 437 -6.73 -8.64 7.26
C LEU A 437 -7.52 -7.40 6.83
N LYS A 438 -6.90 -6.51 6.07
CA LYS A 438 -7.53 -5.30 5.54
C LYS A 438 -7.28 -5.16 4.06
N ILE A 439 -8.29 -4.71 3.32
CA ILE A 439 -8.21 -4.45 1.89
C ILE A 439 -8.44 -2.97 1.66
N TYR A 440 -7.52 -2.35 0.93
CA TYR A 440 -7.57 -0.95 0.55
C TYR A 440 -7.72 -0.80 -0.96
N GLU A 441 -8.45 0.21 -1.39
CA GLU A 441 -8.62 0.59 -2.79
C GLU A 441 -7.92 1.92 -3.07
N ARG A 442 -7.27 2.01 -4.23
CA ARG A 442 -6.76 3.26 -4.83
C ARG A 442 -5.91 4.07 -3.86
N ILE A 443 -4.88 3.44 -3.32
CA ILE A 443 -3.87 4.10 -2.50
C ILE A 443 -2.78 4.67 -3.42
N PRO A 444 -2.52 5.99 -3.41
CA PRO A 444 -1.41 6.57 -4.17
C PRO A 444 -0.10 5.86 -3.85
N ILE A 445 0.71 5.57 -4.86
CA ILE A 445 1.99 4.89 -4.67
C ILE A 445 2.88 5.62 -3.63
N PRO A 446 3.01 6.97 -3.65
CA PRO A 446 3.79 7.70 -2.64
C PRO A 446 3.27 7.56 -1.20
N ASP A 447 1.97 7.31 -1.04
CA ASP A 447 1.27 7.24 0.25
C ASP A 447 1.22 5.82 0.82
N LEU A 448 1.86 4.83 0.18
CA LEU A 448 1.97 3.45 0.69
C LEU A 448 2.29 3.36 2.21
N PRO A 449 3.17 4.20 2.82
CA PRO A 449 3.42 4.17 4.27
C PRO A 449 2.18 4.31 5.16
N VAL A 450 1.06 4.84 4.65
CA VAL A 450 -0.15 5.10 5.42
C VAL A 450 -0.90 3.85 5.83
N ILE A 451 -0.75 2.76 5.09
CA ILE A 451 -1.48 1.51 5.34
C ILE A 451 -0.86 0.71 6.50
N PHE A 452 0.43 0.89 6.78
CA PHE A 452 1.15 0.08 7.76
C PHE A 452 0.55 0.14 9.17
N PRO A 453 0.61 -0.99 9.92
CA PRO A 453 0.30 -0.98 11.35
C PRO A 453 1.31 -0.09 12.09
N HIS A 454 0.86 0.58 13.15
CA HIS A 454 1.69 1.48 13.97
C HIS A 454 2.28 2.70 13.23
N LYS A 455 1.42 3.39 12.48
CA LYS A 455 1.71 4.70 11.93
C LYS A 455 1.80 5.79 13.01
N LYS A 456 2.81 6.67 12.88
CA LYS A 456 2.95 7.92 13.61
C LYS A 456 2.62 9.08 12.68
N LEU A 457 1.86 10.04 13.19
CA LEU A 457 1.63 11.29 12.48
C LEU A 457 2.93 12.09 12.49
N SER A 458 3.42 12.42 11.30
CA SER A 458 4.43 13.44 11.14
C SER A 458 3.74 14.78 10.90
N PHE A 459 4.44 15.87 11.18
CA PHE A 459 3.99 17.18 10.72
C PHE A 459 4.56 17.42 9.34
N ARG A 460 3.75 17.97 8.43
CA ARG A 460 4.28 18.48 7.17
C ARG A 460 5.33 19.54 7.50
N ILE A 461 6.39 19.54 6.70
CA ILE A 461 7.57 20.42 6.81
C ILE A 461 7.14 21.88 7.04
N ILE A 462 6.14 22.30 6.27
CA ILE A 462 5.66 23.67 6.22
C ILE A 462 4.87 24.09 7.48
N ASP A 463 4.05 23.19 8.00
CA ASP A 463 3.23 23.43 9.19
C ASP A 463 4.15 23.43 10.44
N THR A 464 5.18 22.58 10.46
CA THR A 464 6.26 22.65 11.46
C THR A 464 6.95 24.00 11.45
N VAL A 465 7.49 24.42 10.30
CA VAL A 465 8.26 25.66 10.21
C VAL A 465 7.38 26.87 10.55
N ARG A 466 6.11 26.87 10.14
CA ARG A 466 5.15 27.93 10.50
C ARG A 466 4.96 28.02 12.02
N LEU A 467 4.76 26.89 12.69
CA LEU A 467 4.59 26.85 14.14
C LEU A 467 5.89 27.25 14.86
N ASP A 468 7.05 26.78 14.40
CA ASP A 468 8.35 27.11 14.99
C ASP A 468 8.71 28.59 14.80
N VAL A 469 8.52 29.16 13.61
CA VAL A 469 8.74 30.59 13.35
C VAL A 469 7.82 31.45 14.20
N ALA A 470 6.54 31.07 14.31
CA ALA A 470 5.61 31.78 15.19
C ALA A 470 6.11 31.75 16.64
N THR A 471 6.60 30.59 17.11
CA THR A 471 7.18 30.35 18.45
C THR A 471 8.43 31.22 18.70
N ILE A 472 9.36 31.22 17.74
CA ILE A 472 10.62 31.98 17.82
C ILE A 472 10.33 33.49 17.83
N LEU A 473 9.44 33.98 16.96
CA LEU A 473 9.09 35.40 16.90
C LEU A 473 8.46 35.89 18.20
N GLY A 474 7.59 35.09 18.83
CA GLY A 474 6.99 35.46 20.11
C GLY A 474 7.99 35.40 21.27
N LEU A 475 8.89 34.41 21.29
CA LEU A 475 9.98 34.36 22.27
C LEU A 475 10.97 35.52 22.09
N LEU A 476 11.28 35.89 20.85
CA LEU A 476 12.15 37.02 20.54
C LEU A 476 11.48 38.35 20.93
N ALA A 477 10.20 38.52 20.63
CA ALA A 477 9.42 39.68 21.07
C ALA A 477 9.34 39.75 22.60
N TYR A 478 9.19 38.62 23.28
CA TYR A 478 9.26 38.54 24.74
C TYR A 478 10.65 38.97 25.24
N PHE A 479 11.74 38.44 24.69
CA PHE A 479 13.10 38.76 25.12
C PHE A 479 13.50 40.22 24.86
N ILE A 480 13.07 40.81 23.74
CA ILE A 480 13.32 42.23 23.41
C ILE A 480 12.54 43.15 24.37
N ASN A 481 11.30 42.79 24.71
CA ASN A 481 10.49 43.56 25.65
C ASN A 481 10.90 43.32 27.11
N TYR A 482 11.42 42.14 27.45
CA TYR A 482 11.96 41.78 28.77
C TYR A 482 13.39 42.32 28.95
N LYS A 483 13.61 43.58 28.53
CA LYS A 483 14.90 44.22 28.72
C LYS A 483 15.06 44.50 30.22
N PHE A 484 16.08 43.90 30.82
CA PHE A 484 16.51 44.03 32.23
C PHE A 484 16.47 45.48 32.73
N GLU A 485 15.34 45.94 33.26
CA GLU A 485 15.32 47.07 34.18
C GLU A 485 15.53 46.51 35.59
N ASN A 486 16.56 47.01 36.26
CA ASN A 486 17.07 46.48 37.52
C ASN A 486 15.95 46.26 38.56
N VAL A 487 15.81 45.01 38.97
CA VAL A 487 14.77 44.37 39.80
C VAL A 487 14.62 44.97 41.22
N LEU A 488 15.30 46.07 41.56
CA LEU A 488 15.50 46.49 42.95
C LEU A 488 15.00 47.89 43.32
N SER A 489 14.26 48.62 42.47
CA SER A 489 14.02 50.06 42.74
C SER A 489 12.61 50.63 42.62
N SER A 490 11.55 49.89 42.27
CA SER A 490 10.19 50.47 42.22
C SER A 490 9.03 49.47 42.41
N PRO A 491 7.97 49.81 43.17
CA PRO A 491 6.74 49.01 43.30
C PRO A 491 6.02 48.73 41.97
N SER A 492 6.26 49.52 40.93
CA SER A 492 5.71 49.32 39.58
C SER A 492 6.36 48.15 38.83
N ALA A 493 7.55 47.70 39.22
CA ALA A 493 8.24 46.58 38.58
C ALA A 493 7.50 45.24 38.79
N ILE A 494 6.84 45.06 39.93
CA ILE A 494 6.08 43.84 40.26
C ILE A 494 4.88 43.66 39.31
N LEU A 495 4.21 44.76 38.93
CA LEU A 495 3.09 44.72 37.98
C LEU A 495 3.55 44.33 36.57
N PHE A 496 4.69 44.85 36.11
CA PHE A 496 5.26 44.49 34.81
C PHE A 496 5.72 43.03 34.76
N ASP A 497 6.27 42.49 35.85
CA ASP A 497 6.63 41.07 35.93
C ASP A 497 5.39 40.15 35.87
N VAL A 498 4.31 40.49 36.57
CA VAL A 498 3.05 39.73 36.51
C VAL A 498 2.45 39.75 35.10
N VAL A 499 2.49 40.90 34.41
CA VAL A 499 2.04 41.02 33.01
C VAL A 499 2.95 40.21 32.08
N ALA A 500 4.27 40.27 32.26
CA ALA A 500 5.22 39.51 31.44
C ALA A 500 5.02 37.99 31.62
N ILE A 501 4.89 37.50 32.85
CA ILE A 501 4.67 36.07 33.15
C ILE A 501 3.31 35.61 32.61
N SER A 502 2.24 36.38 32.83
CA SER A 502 0.92 36.04 32.28
C SER A 502 0.89 36.03 30.75
N SER A 503 1.57 36.97 30.09
CA SER A 503 1.71 36.99 28.64
C SER A 503 2.47 35.77 28.10
N LEU A 504 3.51 35.31 28.81
CA LEU A 504 4.27 34.11 28.46
C LEU A 504 3.42 32.85 28.61
N ILE A 505 2.60 32.76 29.67
CA ILE A 505 1.67 31.64 29.89
C ILE A 505 0.59 31.60 28.80
N ILE A 506 -0.03 32.74 28.47
CA ILE A 506 -1.05 32.84 27.40
C ILE A 506 -0.43 32.49 26.04
N TYR A 507 0.79 32.96 25.80
CA TYR A 507 1.50 32.65 24.57
C TYR A 507 1.85 31.16 24.47
N GLY A 508 2.40 30.59 25.54
CA GLY A 508 2.72 29.17 25.64
C GLY A 508 1.48 28.29 25.44
N SER A 509 0.35 28.63 26.06
CA SER A 509 -0.91 27.90 25.87
C SER A 509 -1.43 28.00 24.44
N ARG A 510 -1.33 29.16 23.79
CA ARG A 510 -1.70 29.32 22.37
C ARG A 510 -0.85 28.44 21.45
N VAL A 511 0.46 28.34 21.71
CA VAL A 511 1.36 27.46 20.95
C VAL A 511 0.97 25.99 21.14
N VAL A 512 0.78 25.55 22.40
CA VAL A 512 0.39 24.16 22.71
C VAL A 512 -0.96 23.80 22.09
N LEU A 513 -1.97 24.66 22.20
CA LEU A 513 -3.29 24.44 21.60
C LEU A 513 -3.22 24.43 20.07
N GLY A 514 -2.39 25.30 19.46
CA GLY A 514 -2.15 25.29 18.03
C GLY A 514 -1.56 23.96 17.56
N TYR A 515 -0.55 23.46 18.27
CA TYR A 515 0.04 22.14 18.01
C TYR A 515 -0.99 21.01 18.16
N LYS A 516 -1.75 20.99 19.26
CA LYS A 516 -2.80 19.98 19.49
C LYS A 516 -3.85 20.00 18.39
N GLN A 517 -4.40 21.16 18.05
CA GLN A 517 -5.41 21.32 17.00
C GLN A 517 -4.90 20.84 15.64
N THR A 518 -3.64 21.16 15.30
CA THR A 518 -3.05 20.68 14.04
C THR A 518 -2.86 19.16 14.03
N TRP A 519 -2.52 18.57 15.17
CA TRP A 519 -2.34 17.13 15.31
C TRP A 519 -3.68 16.38 15.20
N ASP A 520 -4.71 16.85 15.91
CA ASP A 520 -6.07 16.29 15.87
C ASP A 520 -6.64 16.32 14.44
N ARG A 521 -6.42 17.44 13.73
CA ARG A 521 -6.83 17.59 12.31
C ARG A 521 -6.14 16.56 11.42
N TYR A 522 -4.84 16.31 11.60
CA TYR A 522 -4.13 15.31 10.81
C TYR A 522 -4.56 13.89 11.14
N GLN A 523 -4.81 13.59 12.42
CA GLN A 523 -5.34 12.30 12.83
C GLN A 523 -6.68 12.01 12.14
N LEU A 524 -7.57 13.00 12.15
CA LEU A 524 -8.87 12.89 11.51
C LEU A 524 -8.73 12.74 9.99
N LEU A 525 -7.87 13.53 9.35
CA LEU A 525 -7.66 13.46 7.89
C LEU A 525 -7.16 12.07 7.49
N VAL A 526 -6.09 11.58 8.12
CA VAL A 526 -5.50 10.26 7.82
C VAL A 526 -6.48 9.12 8.09
N ASN A 527 -7.22 9.17 9.21
CA ASN A 527 -8.19 8.12 9.53
C ASN A 527 -9.39 8.14 8.60
N LYS A 528 -9.88 9.33 8.24
CA LYS A 528 -10.98 9.50 7.28
C LYS A 528 -10.57 8.99 5.90
N THR A 529 -9.40 9.39 5.39
CA THR A 529 -8.89 8.92 4.09
C THR A 529 -8.70 7.41 4.09
N LEU A 530 -8.13 6.84 5.15
CA LEU A 530 -7.98 5.39 5.26
C LEU A 530 -9.31 4.66 5.31
N TYR A 531 -10.30 5.20 6.04
CA TYR A 531 -11.62 4.60 6.14
C TYR A 531 -12.35 4.62 4.80
N GLU A 532 -12.36 5.76 4.10
CA GLU A 532 -12.96 5.90 2.77
C GLU A 532 -12.30 5.00 1.72
N LYS A 533 -11.01 4.69 1.92
CA LYS A 533 -10.22 3.81 1.05
C LYS A 533 -10.22 2.35 1.50
N THR A 534 -10.87 1.99 2.62
CA THR A 534 -10.94 0.61 3.08
C THR A 534 -12.12 -0.08 2.40
N LEU A 535 -11.86 -1.07 1.55
CA LEU A 535 -12.90 -1.89 0.93
C LEU A 535 -13.50 -2.89 1.92
N ALA A 536 -12.62 -3.58 2.66
CA ALA A 536 -13.02 -4.65 3.54
C ALA A 536 -12.04 -4.81 4.70
N SER A 537 -12.54 -5.35 5.82
CA SER A 537 -11.74 -5.67 7.00
C SER A 537 -12.22 -6.99 7.62
N GLY A 538 -11.29 -7.77 8.17
CA GLY A 538 -11.58 -9.05 8.82
C GLY A 538 -12.22 -10.06 7.85
N PHE A 539 -13.35 -10.66 8.24
CA PHE A 539 -14.03 -11.67 7.43
C PHE A 539 -14.62 -11.11 6.13
N GLY A 540 -14.98 -9.83 6.10
CA GLY A 540 -15.37 -9.16 4.86
C GLY A 540 -14.27 -9.19 3.80
N SER A 541 -13.00 -9.20 4.23
CA SER A 541 -11.85 -9.30 3.33
C SER A 541 -11.73 -10.69 2.68
N VAL A 542 -12.11 -11.76 3.39
CA VAL A 542 -12.12 -13.13 2.85
C VAL A 542 -13.22 -13.27 1.81
N HIS A 543 -14.41 -12.74 2.07
CA HIS A 543 -15.50 -12.70 1.08
C HIS A 543 -15.12 -11.90 -0.17
N PHE A 544 -14.55 -10.71 0.01
CA PHE A 544 -14.06 -9.92 -1.12
C PHE A 544 -13.03 -10.70 -1.95
N LEU A 545 -12.08 -11.36 -1.29
CA LEU A 545 -11.06 -12.15 -1.96
C LEU A 545 -11.67 -13.34 -2.71
N LEU A 546 -12.69 -13.98 -2.13
CA LEU A 546 -13.41 -15.07 -2.75
C LEU A 546 -14.11 -14.63 -4.03
N ASP A 547 -14.89 -13.55 -3.96
CA ASP A 547 -15.61 -12.99 -5.11
C ASP A 547 -14.62 -12.52 -6.18
N ALA A 548 -13.52 -11.87 -5.77
CA ALA A 548 -12.44 -11.44 -6.64
C ALA A 548 -11.75 -12.61 -7.37
N SER A 549 -11.52 -13.72 -6.67
CA SER A 549 -10.93 -14.95 -7.20
C SER A 549 -11.85 -15.60 -8.23
N GLU A 550 -13.13 -15.78 -7.87
CA GLU A 550 -14.13 -16.38 -8.74
C GLU A 550 -14.30 -15.59 -10.03
N GLN A 551 -14.48 -14.27 -9.91
CA GLN A 551 -14.64 -13.40 -11.08
C GLN A 551 -13.43 -13.45 -12.00
N GLN A 552 -12.22 -13.48 -11.44
CA GLN A 552 -11.01 -13.46 -12.22
C GLN A 552 -10.75 -14.82 -12.91
N GLN A 553 -10.96 -15.94 -12.21
CA GLN A 553 -10.84 -17.27 -12.81
C GLN A 553 -11.85 -17.48 -13.95
N TYR A 554 -13.09 -17.01 -13.78
CA TYR A 554 -14.12 -17.05 -14.82
C TYR A 554 -13.69 -16.28 -16.09
N LYS A 555 -13.25 -15.03 -15.94
CA LYS A 555 -12.81 -14.18 -17.05
C LYS A 555 -11.63 -14.80 -17.79
N GLU A 556 -10.66 -15.33 -17.03
CA GLU A 556 -9.48 -15.98 -17.57
C GLU A 556 -9.85 -17.23 -18.40
N ALA A 557 -10.71 -18.09 -17.84
CA ALA A 557 -11.13 -19.33 -18.48
C ALA A 557 -11.93 -19.09 -19.76
N ILE A 558 -12.94 -18.22 -19.72
CA ILE A 558 -13.80 -17.96 -20.89
C ILE A 558 -13.03 -17.28 -22.01
N LEU A 559 -12.19 -16.30 -21.70
CA LEU A 559 -11.38 -15.64 -22.72
C LEU A 559 -10.44 -16.64 -23.41
N ALA A 560 -9.77 -17.50 -22.64
CA ALA A 560 -8.92 -18.54 -23.21
C ALA A 560 -9.72 -19.55 -24.05
N TYR A 561 -10.89 -20.00 -23.58
CA TYR A 561 -11.74 -20.94 -24.29
C TYR A 561 -12.29 -20.36 -25.61
N ALA A 562 -12.76 -19.11 -25.57
CA ALA A 562 -13.24 -18.38 -26.74
C ALA A 562 -12.18 -18.25 -27.84
N ILE A 563 -10.94 -17.93 -27.48
CA ILE A 563 -9.81 -17.86 -28.43
C ILE A 563 -9.42 -19.25 -28.97
N LEU A 564 -9.53 -20.30 -28.16
CA LEU A 564 -9.33 -21.66 -28.60
C LEU A 564 -10.41 -22.10 -29.61
N LEU A 565 -11.68 -21.72 -29.39
CA LEU A 565 -12.79 -21.98 -30.33
C LEU A 565 -12.63 -21.23 -31.65
N LYS A 566 -12.18 -19.96 -31.61
CA LYS A 566 -11.96 -19.13 -32.82
C LYS A 566 -10.87 -19.68 -33.74
N THR A 567 -9.96 -20.51 -33.25
CA THR A 567 -8.88 -21.02 -34.09
C THR A 567 -9.38 -22.18 -34.93
N GLU A 568 -9.08 -22.18 -36.23
CA GLU A 568 -9.56 -23.16 -37.24
C GLU A 568 -9.66 -24.59 -36.69
N LYS A 569 -10.83 -25.23 -36.92
CA LYS A 569 -11.17 -26.59 -36.47
C LYS A 569 -10.02 -27.56 -36.78
N GLY A 570 -9.21 -27.90 -35.77
CA GLY A 570 -8.11 -28.86 -35.86
C GLY A 570 -6.68 -28.30 -35.75
N GLN A 571 -6.48 -26.98 -35.69
CA GLN A 571 -5.13 -26.42 -35.53
C GLN A 571 -4.68 -26.42 -34.06
N VAL A 572 -3.61 -27.16 -33.79
CA VAL A 572 -3.01 -27.26 -32.46
C VAL A 572 -2.18 -26.00 -32.15
N ILE A 573 -2.52 -25.30 -31.07
CA ILE A 573 -1.87 -24.05 -30.67
C ILE A 573 -1.01 -24.27 -29.42
N SER A 574 0.17 -23.64 -29.37
CA SER A 574 0.97 -23.57 -28.15
C SER A 574 0.39 -22.60 -27.12
N ARG A 575 0.57 -22.92 -25.83
CA ARG A 575 0.09 -22.10 -24.69
C ARG A 575 0.41 -20.60 -24.85
N GLN A 576 1.66 -20.27 -25.20
CA GLN A 576 2.10 -18.89 -25.35
C GLN A 576 1.32 -18.12 -26.43
N THR A 577 1.06 -18.75 -27.57
CA THR A 577 0.31 -18.14 -28.67
C THR A 577 -1.16 -17.90 -28.30
N VAL A 578 -1.76 -18.78 -27.49
CA VAL A 578 -3.10 -18.53 -26.94
C VAL A 578 -3.08 -17.30 -26.04
N GLY A 579 -2.08 -17.18 -25.17
CA GLY A 579 -1.86 -15.99 -24.34
C GLY A 579 -1.75 -14.71 -25.17
N GLU A 580 -0.87 -14.68 -26.17
CA GLU A 580 -0.69 -13.52 -27.05
C GLU A 580 -1.97 -13.14 -27.81
N LYS A 581 -2.75 -14.14 -28.27
CA LYS A 581 -4.07 -13.90 -28.90
C LYS A 581 -5.07 -13.31 -27.91
N CYS A 582 -5.12 -13.79 -26.66
CA CYS A 582 -5.97 -13.23 -25.60
C CYS A 582 -5.57 -11.77 -25.29
N GLU A 583 -4.27 -11.48 -25.14
CA GLU A 583 -3.78 -10.12 -24.89
C GLU A 583 -4.11 -9.17 -26.05
N ARG A 584 -3.96 -9.65 -27.28
CA ARG A 584 -4.34 -8.89 -28.48
C ARG A 584 -5.84 -8.60 -28.52
N PHE A 585 -6.69 -9.59 -28.22
CA PHE A 585 -8.14 -9.39 -28.11
C PHE A 585 -8.48 -8.31 -27.08
N MET A 586 -7.90 -8.37 -25.88
CA MET A 586 -8.13 -7.37 -24.83
C MET A 586 -7.71 -5.95 -25.27
N TYR A 587 -6.61 -5.84 -25.99
CA TYR A 587 -6.15 -4.55 -26.49
C TYR A 587 -6.99 -4.02 -27.66
N GLU A 588 -7.41 -4.87 -28.59
CA GLU A 588 -8.20 -4.47 -29.75
C GLU A 588 -9.59 -3.99 -29.34
N VAL A 589 -10.27 -4.74 -28.47
CA VAL A 589 -11.64 -4.49 -28.04
C VAL A 589 -11.74 -3.44 -26.94
N PHE A 590 -10.98 -3.60 -25.86
CA PHE A 590 -11.13 -2.77 -24.65
C PHE A 590 -10.04 -1.71 -24.51
N LYS A 591 -9.01 -1.72 -25.37
CA LYS A 591 -7.83 -0.85 -25.27
C LYS A 591 -7.09 -1.00 -23.93
N VAL A 592 -7.20 -2.17 -23.31
CA VAL A 592 -6.51 -2.54 -22.06
C VAL A 592 -5.37 -3.48 -22.41
N LYS A 593 -4.15 -3.22 -21.91
CA LYS A 593 -3.08 -4.22 -21.95
C LYS A 593 -3.11 -5.00 -20.66
N VAL A 594 -3.22 -6.31 -20.78
CA VAL A 594 -3.17 -7.26 -19.67
C VAL A 594 -2.07 -8.26 -20.01
N GLU A 595 -1.33 -8.72 -18.99
CA GLU A 595 -0.48 -9.90 -19.11
C GLU A 595 -1.32 -11.13 -18.75
N MET A 596 -1.63 -11.97 -19.73
CA MET A 596 -2.59 -13.06 -19.53
C MET A 596 -1.96 -14.22 -18.74
N PRO A 597 -2.53 -14.64 -17.59
CA PRO A 597 -2.05 -15.79 -16.82
C PRO A 597 -2.49 -17.11 -17.48
N ILE A 598 -1.94 -17.39 -18.65
CA ILE A 598 -2.43 -18.44 -19.56
C ILE A 598 -2.32 -19.84 -18.97
N ASP A 599 -1.25 -20.16 -18.22
CA ASP A 599 -1.11 -21.49 -17.61
C ASP A 599 -2.24 -21.79 -16.63
N LYS A 600 -2.68 -20.80 -15.85
CA LYS A 600 -3.77 -20.95 -14.90
C LYS A 600 -5.12 -21.08 -15.61
N ALA A 601 -5.36 -20.26 -16.63
CA ALA A 601 -6.55 -20.34 -17.45
C ALA A 601 -6.68 -21.72 -18.09
N LEU A 602 -5.60 -22.22 -18.71
CA LEU A 602 -5.57 -23.52 -19.36
C LEU A 602 -5.71 -24.68 -18.38
N ASN A 603 -5.03 -24.63 -17.22
CA ASN A 603 -5.22 -25.64 -16.18
C ASN A 603 -6.69 -25.70 -15.72
N THR A 604 -7.37 -24.56 -15.64
CA THR A 604 -8.79 -24.49 -15.32
C THR A 604 -9.63 -25.15 -16.42
N LEU A 605 -9.36 -24.86 -17.70
CA LEU A 605 -10.07 -25.48 -18.83
C LEU A 605 -9.85 -26.99 -18.92
N LEU A 606 -8.62 -27.46 -18.74
CA LEU A 606 -8.27 -28.89 -18.73
C LEU A 606 -8.96 -29.59 -17.56
N ARG A 607 -8.93 -29.00 -16.37
CA ARG A 607 -9.60 -29.51 -15.18
C ARG A 607 -11.11 -29.63 -15.38
N LEU A 608 -11.72 -28.71 -16.12
CA LEU A 608 -13.16 -28.67 -16.41
C LEU A 608 -13.58 -29.49 -17.64
N GLY A 609 -12.63 -30.09 -18.36
CA GLY A 609 -12.93 -30.85 -19.58
C GLY A 609 -13.42 -29.97 -20.73
N LEU A 610 -12.95 -28.72 -20.81
CA LEU A 610 -13.25 -27.78 -21.89
C LEU A 610 -12.17 -27.75 -22.98
N ALA A 611 -10.97 -28.23 -22.66
CA ALA A 611 -9.86 -28.36 -23.57
C ALA A 611 -9.15 -29.70 -23.35
N THR A 612 -8.41 -30.15 -24.36
CA THR A 612 -7.58 -31.36 -24.28
C THR A 612 -6.16 -31.05 -24.73
N GLU A 613 -5.17 -31.58 -24.01
CA GLU A 613 -3.78 -31.51 -24.46
C GLU A 613 -3.49 -32.66 -25.44
N THR A 614 -3.03 -32.30 -26.64
CA THR A 614 -2.55 -33.26 -27.63
C THR A 614 -1.07 -33.04 -27.87
N CYS A 615 -0.33 -34.13 -28.05
CA CYS A 615 1.09 -34.08 -28.41
C CYS A 615 1.20 -34.48 -29.88
N ILE A 616 1.44 -33.50 -30.75
CA ILE A 616 1.74 -33.74 -32.16
C ILE A 616 3.17 -33.25 -32.40
N ASP A 617 4.03 -34.12 -32.96
CA ASP A 617 5.43 -33.83 -33.28
C ASP A 617 6.31 -33.35 -32.09
N GLY A 618 6.08 -33.92 -30.90
CA GLY A 618 6.87 -33.60 -29.69
C GLY A 618 6.59 -32.23 -29.08
N ARG A 619 5.65 -31.45 -29.64
CA ARG A 619 5.14 -30.21 -29.04
C ARG A 619 3.78 -30.47 -28.39
N ARG A 620 3.63 -30.02 -27.15
CA ARG A 620 2.32 -29.97 -26.47
C ARG A 620 1.52 -28.84 -27.08
N GLY A 621 0.33 -29.15 -27.58
CA GLY A 621 -0.63 -28.10 -27.90
C GLY A 621 -2.04 -28.48 -27.51
N LEU A 622 -2.94 -27.53 -27.72
CA LEU A 622 -4.26 -27.53 -27.13
C LEU A 622 -5.32 -27.54 -28.20
N LEU A 623 -6.35 -28.35 -27.97
CA LEU A 623 -7.56 -28.41 -28.76
C LEU A 623 -8.75 -28.02 -27.87
N ALA A 624 -9.63 -27.16 -28.38
CA ALA A 624 -10.91 -26.85 -27.73
C ALA A 624 -11.89 -28.00 -27.96
N ILE A 625 -12.72 -28.29 -26.96
CA ILE A 625 -13.89 -29.16 -27.14
C ILE A 625 -15.04 -28.30 -27.67
N PRO A 626 -15.82 -28.75 -28.69
CA PRO A 626 -16.96 -28.01 -29.22
C PRO A 626 -17.98 -27.64 -28.14
N CYS A 627 -18.65 -26.49 -28.30
CA CYS A 627 -19.65 -25.96 -27.35
C CYS A 627 -20.67 -27.00 -26.83
N PRO A 628 -21.32 -27.83 -27.67
CA PRO A 628 -22.33 -28.78 -27.19
C PRO A 628 -21.74 -29.90 -26.33
N GLU A 629 -20.60 -30.48 -26.73
CA GLU A 629 -19.90 -31.51 -25.95
C GLU A 629 -19.38 -30.95 -24.63
N ALA A 630 -18.83 -29.74 -24.67
CA ALA A 630 -18.33 -29.03 -23.50
C ALA A 630 -19.45 -28.70 -22.49
N TYR A 631 -20.64 -28.33 -22.96
CA TYR A 631 -21.80 -28.10 -22.10
C TYR A 631 -22.25 -29.37 -21.37
N GLU A 632 -22.35 -30.50 -22.07
CA GLU A 632 -22.73 -31.77 -21.44
C GLU A 632 -21.68 -32.23 -20.42
N ALA A 633 -20.38 -32.04 -20.70
CA ALA A 633 -19.31 -32.32 -19.73
C ALA A 633 -19.43 -31.47 -18.45
N LEU A 634 -19.72 -30.17 -18.58
CA LEU A 634 -19.94 -29.30 -17.42
C LEU A 634 -21.20 -29.70 -16.64
N LYS A 635 -22.28 -30.06 -17.33
CA LYS A 635 -23.54 -30.48 -16.74
C LYS A 635 -23.41 -31.80 -15.97
N GLU A 636 -22.67 -32.78 -16.49
CA GLU A 636 -22.34 -34.01 -15.78
C GLU A 636 -21.59 -33.70 -14.48
N ARG A 637 -20.60 -32.81 -14.53
CA ARG A 637 -19.86 -32.38 -13.34
C ARG A 637 -20.73 -31.63 -12.33
N TRP A 638 -21.62 -30.75 -12.80
CA TRP A 638 -22.56 -30.05 -11.94
C TRP A 638 -23.47 -31.02 -11.19
N ASN A 639 -23.99 -32.03 -11.89
CA ASN A 639 -24.79 -33.08 -11.27
C ASN A 639 -23.99 -33.87 -10.22
N GLY A 640 -22.69 -34.11 -10.47
CA GLY A 640 -21.78 -34.74 -9.50
C GLY A 640 -21.49 -33.90 -8.26
N LEU A 641 -21.67 -32.58 -8.30
CA LEU A 641 -21.58 -31.71 -7.11
C LEU A 641 -22.85 -31.74 -6.24
N LEU A 642 -23.99 -32.11 -6.83
CA LEU A 642 -25.28 -32.19 -6.15
C LEU A 642 -25.56 -33.57 -5.52
N SER A 643 -24.93 -34.62 -6.06
CA SER A 643 -25.00 -36.00 -5.55
C SER A 643 -24.07 -36.22 -4.37
#